data_AF-A0A9X2GFX3-F1
#
_entry.id   AF-A0A9X2GFX3-F1
#
_cell.length_a   1.000
_cell.length_b   1.000
_cell.length_c   1.000
_cell.angle_alpha   90.00
_cell.angle_beta   90.00
_cell.angle_gamma   90.00
#
_symmetry.space_group_name_H-M   'P 1'
#
loop_
_entity.id
_entity.type
_entity.pdbx_description
1 polymer ?
#
loop_
_entity_poly.entity_id
_entity_poly.type
_entity_poly.pdbx_seq_one_letter_code
_entity_poly.pdbx_strand_id
1 'polypeptide(L)'
;MRWVTYATGTGDRTGVLGEDLIHPVPPGVGLIELISRGTDGLRAAGEAALASNERPVPLAGAKLRAPIPRPPSVRDCLCFLEHMRNCQQASGAPRTLKDVWYEIPAFYFASPATIVGPYDDVPISPGSAWFDFELEIAAVIGPGGRDLTPEQAEQHIIGYTIYNDWSARDLQLRESPLAIGQAKGKDGATTLGPFLVTPDELASCRRGGRLALRVEAKVNGRTIGSGCTDVMDWSFGEVVSYASRGVDLLPGDVFGSGTVPGCCLVEHLSLADPASFPGWLRDGDVVELTVEGLGATRQSVRASAAPYRLAPRHNPDRRPPRPRVNRAPSRLPYTRGLHEVGAGVWAWLLPDGGYGWSNAGLIAGEGASLLVDTLFDLPLTAEMLAAMGGITGRHPLTHAVITHANGDHTHGNQLLGETVEIIAAAATCTEMRHELPPEMLTATQVVDLGPATPYFRERFGAFDFSGIRLRLPDRSYEGELILDVGGREVRVMDLGPAHTAADSVVHVPDADVLFAGDLLFVGCTPIVWSGPIGGWIAACDRMIATGAATIVPGHGPVTDPDGVRAVRGYLAHVVEQADAAHAQGLSFAEAIEKVDLDEYATWLDAERIVVNLHRRYRELDPDATPDLDQLTLLAMMAGRDLS
;
A
#
# COMPACT_ATOMS: atom_id res chain seq x y z
N MET A 1 -33.20 15.87 19.80
CA MET A 1 -33.76 15.03 18.71
C MET A 1 -32.68 14.39 17.85
N ARG A 2 -32.97 13.22 17.27
CA ARG A 2 -32.13 12.53 16.27
C ARG A 2 -32.86 12.44 14.93
N TRP A 3 -32.24 12.87 13.86
CA TRP A 3 -32.82 12.96 12.53
C TRP A 3 -32.17 11.99 11.55
N VAL A 4 -32.98 11.41 10.66
CA VAL A 4 -32.56 10.46 9.62
C VAL A 4 -33.05 10.89 8.25
N THR A 5 -32.29 10.51 7.23
CA THR A 5 -32.77 10.37 5.85
C THR A 5 -32.71 8.89 5.50
N TYR A 6 -33.78 8.33 4.93
CA TYR A 6 -33.89 6.91 4.64
C TYR A 6 -34.58 6.67 3.30
N ALA A 7 -34.18 5.60 2.61
CA ALA A 7 -34.74 5.25 1.31
C ALA A 7 -36.10 4.57 1.45
N THR A 8 -37.01 4.90 0.54
CA THR A 8 -38.31 4.23 0.36
C THR A 8 -38.49 3.83 -1.11
N GLY A 9 -39.56 3.06 -1.42
CA GLY A 9 -39.87 2.68 -2.80
C GLY A 9 -40.18 3.86 -3.74
N THR A 10 -40.45 5.06 -3.19
CA THR A 10 -40.78 6.27 -3.95
C THR A 10 -39.70 7.35 -3.89
N GLY A 11 -38.52 7.05 -3.33
CA GLY A 11 -37.43 8.00 -3.10
C GLY A 11 -37.04 8.14 -1.63
N ASP A 12 -36.09 9.02 -1.35
CA ASP A 12 -35.62 9.25 0.02
C ASP A 12 -36.65 10.09 0.82
N ARG A 13 -36.81 9.79 2.10
CA ARG A 13 -37.66 10.51 3.06
C ARG A 13 -36.84 10.95 4.27
N THR A 14 -37.29 12.00 4.94
CA THR A 14 -36.74 12.46 6.22
C THR A 14 -37.65 12.02 7.37
N GLY A 15 -37.07 11.78 8.54
CA GLY A 15 -37.81 11.49 9.76
C GLY A 15 -37.02 11.81 11.01
N VAL A 16 -37.72 11.88 12.13
CA VAL A 16 -37.15 11.99 13.46
C VAL A 16 -37.25 10.63 14.16
N LEU A 17 -36.21 10.23 14.88
CA LEU A 17 -36.19 8.98 15.63
C LEU A 17 -36.90 9.18 16.98
N GLY A 18 -37.87 8.32 17.28
CA GLY A 18 -38.47 8.14 18.60
C GLY A 18 -38.31 6.68 19.00
N GLU A 19 -37.56 6.41 20.06
CA GLU A 19 -37.13 5.04 20.41
C GLU A 19 -36.46 4.34 19.20
N ASP A 20 -36.94 3.18 18.79
CA ASP A 20 -36.45 2.43 17.61
C ASP A 20 -37.32 2.63 16.36
N LEU A 21 -38.10 3.71 16.33
CA LEU A 21 -39.05 4.04 15.27
C LEU A 21 -38.71 5.37 14.60
N ILE A 22 -38.71 5.37 13.27
CA ILE A 22 -38.59 6.56 12.45
C ILE A 22 -39.98 7.15 12.25
N HIS A 23 -40.22 8.33 12.80
CA HIS A 23 -41.42 9.11 12.59
C HIS A 23 -41.24 10.01 11.37
N PRO A 24 -41.93 9.73 10.25
CA PRO A 24 -41.74 10.47 9.00
C PRO A 24 -42.24 11.91 9.12
N VAL A 25 -41.52 12.83 8.47
CA VAL A 25 -42.07 14.15 8.13
C VAL A 25 -42.91 14.06 6.84
N PRO A 26 -43.75 15.07 6.53
CA PRO A 26 -44.53 15.09 5.30
C PRO A 26 -43.67 14.81 4.05
N PRO A 27 -44.18 14.03 3.08
CA PRO A 27 -43.44 13.74 1.84
C PRO A 27 -42.98 15.01 1.12
N GLY A 28 -41.77 14.97 0.55
CA GLY A 28 -41.16 16.10 -0.16
C GLY A 28 -40.40 17.10 0.72
N VAL A 29 -40.54 17.03 2.05
CA VAL A 29 -39.77 17.85 2.98
C VAL A 29 -38.45 17.17 3.30
N GLY A 30 -37.34 17.79 2.89
CA GLY A 30 -35.98 17.28 3.13
C GLY A 30 -35.35 17.84 4.41
N LEU A 31 -34.34 17.14 4.95
CA LEU A 31 -33.68 17.57 6.18
C LEU A 31 -33.01 18.95 6.06
N ILE A 32 -32.38 19.29 4.93
CA ILE A 32 -31.81 20.64 4.70
C ILE A 32 -32.89 21.73 4.81
N GLU A 33 -34.08 21.49 4.28
CA GLU A 33 -35.19 22.44 4.38
C GLU A 33 -35.58 22.65 5.85
N LEU A 34 -35.65 21.57 6.65
CA LEU A 34 -35.93 21.68 8.08
C LEU A 34 -34.83 22.40 8.85
N ILE A 35 -33.57 22.13 8.53
CA ILE A 35 -32.40 22.81 9.10
C ILE A 35 -32.45 24.31 8.83
N SER A 36 -32.88 24.72 7.64
CA SER A 36 -33.00 26.14 7.27
C SER A 36 -34.03 26.92 8.09
N ARG A 37 -34.94 26.22 8.80
CA ARG A 37 -35.92 26.82 9.71
C ARG A 37 -35.32 27.14 11.10
N GLY A 38 -34.03 26.85 11.31
CA GLY A 38 -33.33 27.05 12.58
C GLY A 38 -33.75 26.07 13.66
N THR A 39 -33.15 26.21 14.85
CA THR A 39 -33.30 25.28 15.98
C THR A 39 -34.76 25.06 16.39
N ASP A 40 -35.52 26.14 16.55
CA ASP A 40 -36.91 26.04 16.98
C ASP A 40 -37.82 25.47 15.88
N GLY A 41 -37.57 25.80 14.62
CA GLY A 41 -38.30 25.24 13.49
C GLY A 41 -38.05 23.75 13.29
N LEU A 42 -36.79 23.31 13.44
CA LEU A 42 -36.42 21.89 13.42
C LEU A 42 -37.09 21.15 14.58
N ARG A 43 -37.02 21.70 15.80
CA ARG A 43 -37.68 21.11 16.98
C ARG A 43 -39.19 20.95 16.77
N ALA A 44 -39.87 22.02 16.35
CA ALA A 44 -41.32 22.00 16.12
C ALA A 44 -41.72 20.96 15.05
N ALA A 45 -40.91 20.81 13.99
CA ALA A 45 -41.14 19.79 12.97
C ALA A 45 -40.99 18.36 13.54
N GLY A 46 -40.01 18.15 14.41
CA GLY A 46 -39.79 16.85 15.07
C GLY A 46 -40.93 16.50 16.02
N GLU A 47 -41.35 17.43 16.87
CA GLU A 47 -42.51 17.25 17.76
C GLU A 47 -43.79 16.94 16.97
N ALA A 48 -44.02 17.65 15.86
CA ALA A 48 -45.16 17.39 14.99
C ALA A 48 -45.11 16.00 14.34
N ALA A 49 -43.93 15.53 13.92
CA ALA A 49 -43.75 14.18 13.37
C ALA A 49 -43.97 13.09 14.42
N LEU A 50 -43.46 13.28 15.64
CA LEU A 50 -43.68 12.36 16.78
C LEU A 50 -45.16 12.26 17.16
N ALA A 51 -45.90 13.37 17.07
CA ALA A 51 -47.34 13.42 17.34
C ALA A 51 -48.23 13.07 16.14
N SER A 52 -47.65 12.80 14.96
CA SER A 52 -48.39 12.52 13.73
C SER A 52 -49.10 11.16 13.80
N ASN A 53 -50.24 11.05 13.12
CA ASN A 53 -50.93 9.77 12.89
C ASN A 53 -50.33 8.99 11.71
N GLU A 54 -49.31 9.53 11.04
CA GLU A 54 -48.58 8.78 10.01
C GLU A 54 -47.86 7.58 10.63
N ARG A 55 -47.95 6.43 9.98
CA ARG A 55 -47.39 5.18 10.51
C ARG A 55 -45.86 5.28 10.59
N PRO A 56 -45.25 5.12 11.78
CA PRO A 56 -43.80 5.11 11.91
C PRO A 56 -43.20 3.87 11.25
N VAL A 57 -41.93 3.99 10.85
CA VAL A 57 -41.16 2.92 10.21
C VAL A 57 -40.15 2.36 11.21
N PRO A 58 -40.05 1.04 11.41
CA PRO A 58 -38.98 0.47 12.23
C PRO A 58 -37.60 0.91 11.72
N LEU A 59 -36.73 1.37 12.62
CA LEU A 59 -35.34 1.67 12.28
C LEU A 59 -34.63 0.39 11.80
N ALA A 60 -34.91 -0.72 12.45
CA ALA A 60 -34.44 -2.04 12.04
C ALA A 60 -34.97 -2.39 10.64
N GLY A 61 -34.06 -2.61 9.70
CA GLY A 61 -34.39 -2.93 8.30
C GLY A 61 -34.64 -1.72 7.41
N ALA A 62 -34.64 -0.49 7.95
CA ALA A 62 -34.65 0.71 7.13
C ALA A 62 -33.30 0.90 6.43
N LYS A 63 -33.33 1.21 5.12
CA LYS A 63 -32.13 1.57 4.38
C LYS A 63 -31.81 3.05 4.63
N LEU A 64 -30.94 3.32 5.60
CA LEU A 64 -30.51 4.69 5.90
C LEU A 64 -29.63 5.25 4.78
N ARG A 65 -29.76 6.56 4.54
CA ARG A 65 -28.83 7.38 3.77
C ARG A 65 -27.97 8.18 4.75
N ALA A 66 -26.99 8.92 4.23
CA ALA A 66 -26.42 10.01 5.00
C ALA A 66 -27.53 10.96 5.47
N PRO A 67 -27.50 11.50 6.70
CA PRO A 67 -28.52 12.44 7.18
C PRO A 67 -28.71 13.61 6.20
N ILE A 68 -27.60 14.10 5.62
CA ILE A 68 -27.56 15.11 4.57
C ILE A 68 -26.84 14.51 3.35
N PRO A 69 -27.56 13.89 2.40
CA PRO A 69 -26.92 13.21 1.27
C PRO A 69 -26.19 14.12 0.28
N ARG A 70 -26.54 15.41 0.25
CA ARG A 70 -25.95 16.43 -0.63
C ARG A 70 -25.81 17.74 0.12
N PRO A 71 -24.84 17.85 1.04
CA PRO A 71 -24.60 19.10 1.76
C PRO A 71 -24.18 20.21 0.77
N PRO A 72 -24.47 21.49 1.06
CA PRO A 72 -24.05 22.59 0.17
C PRO A 72 -22.53 22.71 0.08
N SER A 73 -21.82 22.49 1.18
CA SER A 73 -20.37 22.34 1.23
C SER A 73 -19.94 21.36 2.33
N VAL A 74 -18.75 20.78 2.14
CA VAL A 74 -18.07 19.95 3.14
C VAL A 74 -16.69 20.54 3.34
N ARG A 75 -16.39 20.94 4.58
CA ARG A 75 -15.10 21.50 4.96
C ARG A 75 -14.54 20.62 6.06
N ASP A 76 -13.53 19.85 5.72
CA ASP A 76 -12.93 18.97 6.69
C ASP A 76 -11.75 19.65 7.39
N CYS A 77 -11.79 19.66 8.72
CA CYS A 77 -10.92 20.49 9.55
C CYS A 77 -9.79 19.66 10.15
N LEU A 78 -8.80 20.31 10.76
CA LEU A 78 -7.70 19.62 11.43
C LEU A 78 -7.63 20.10 12.89
N CYS A 79 -8.69 19.79 13.65
CA CYS A 79 -8.84 20.28 15.03
C CYS A 79 -7.96 19.53 16.04
N PHE A 80 -7.42 18.37 15.69
CA PHE A 80 -6.56 17.56 16.54
C PHE A 80 -5.10 17.67 16.09
N LEU A 81 -4.30 18.51 16.75
CA LEU A 81 -2.89 18.69 16.41
C LEU A 81 -2.07 17.43 16.74
N GLU A 82 -2.49 16.62 17.71
CA GLU A 82 -1.85 15.36 18.01
C GLU A 82 -1.91 14.35 16.84
N HIS A 83 -3.04 14.32 16.11
CA HIS A 83 -3.14 13.52 14.89
C HIS A 83 -2.10 13.98 13.85
N MET A 84 -1.91 15.29 13.68
CA MET A 84 -0.88 15.82 12.77
C MET A 84 0.54 15.44 13.19
N ARG A 85 0.84 15.43 14.49
CA ARG A 85 2.13 14.97 15.02
C ARG A 85 2.37 13.49 14.76
N ASN A 86 1.33 12.67 14.88
CA ASN A 86 1.41 11.23 14.63
C ASN A 86 1.62 10.95 13.14
N CYS A 87 0.93 11.67 12.25
CA CYS A 87 1.16 11.61 10.81
C CYS A 87 2.59 12.05 10.41
N GLN A 88 3.14 13.10 11.04
CA GLN A 88 4.54 13.47 10.83
C GLN A 88 5.49 12.32 11.22
N GLN A 89 5.29 11.73 12.39
CA GLN A 89 6.10 10.60 12.85
C GLN A 89 6.02 9.39 11.91
N ALA A 90 4.82 9.03 11.44
CA ALA A 90 4.60 7.94 10.50
C ALA A 90 5.33 8.16 9.16
N SER A 91 5.45 9.42 8.73
CA SER A 91 6.25 9.81 7.55
C SER A 91 7.76 9.92 7.79
N GLY A 92 8.24 9.61 9.01
CA GLY A 92 9.64 9.75 9.41
C GLY A 92 10.07 11.19 9.75
N ALA A 93 9.14 12.14 9.79
CA ALA A 93 9.41 13.53 10.14
C ALA A 93 9.35 13.75 11.67
N PRO A 94 10.03 14.79 12.20
CA PRO A 94 9.90 15.17 13.60
C PRO A 94 8.44 15.53 13.93
N ARG A 95 7.98 15.19 15.14
CA ARG A 95 6.64 15.52 15.66
C ARG A 95 6.40 17.03 15.89
N THR A 96 7.32 17.87 15.46
CA THR A 96 7.23 19.32 15.65
C THR A 96 6.41 19.94 14.53
N LEU A 97 5.29 20.53 14.92
CA LEU A 97 4.46 21.34 14.01
C LEU A 97 5.05 22.75 13.87
N LYS A 98 4.93 23.32 12.67
CA LYS A 98 5.26 24.73 12.40
C LYS A 98 4.32 25.67 13.16
N ASP A 99 4.78 26.87 13.52
CA ASP A 99 4.00 27.84 14.32
C ASP A 99 2.61 28.13 13.77
N VAL A 100 2.46 28.16 12.44
CA VAL A 100 1.17 28.42 11.76
C VAL A 100 0.02 27.48 12.20
N TRP A 101 0.33 26.25 12.63
CA TRP A 101 -0.68 25.30 13.14
C TRP A 101 -1.37 25.77 14.43
N TYR A 102 -0.71 26.66 15.18
CA TYR A 102 -1.21 27.26 16.42
C TYR A 102 -1.78 28.68 16.20
N GLU A 103 -1.61 29.24 15.01
CA GLU A 103 -2.06 30.59 14.66
C GLU A 103 -3.41 30.58 13.94
N ILE A 104 -3.65 29.59 13.07
CA ILE A 104 -4.88 29.47 12.28
C ILE A 104 -5.38 28.01 12.25
N PRO A 105 -6.70 27.78 12.37
CA PRO A 105 -7.27 26.46 12.17
C PRO A 105 -7.23 26.10 10.67
N ALA A 106 -6.71 24.91 10.36
CA ALA A 106 -6.65 24.41 9.00
C ALA A 106 -7.92 23.62 8.64
N PHE A 107 -8.37 23.77 7.40
CA PHE A 107 -9.40 22.94 6.79
C PHE A 107 -9.17 22.85 5.28
N TYR A 108 -9.76 21.85 4.64
CA TYR A 108 -9.81 21.72 3.18
C TYR A 108 -11.24 21.43 2.71
N PHE A 109 -11.50 21.56 1.41
CA PHE A 109 -12.81 21.26 0.84
C PHE A 109 -12.87 19.81 0.39
N ALA A 110 -13.79 19.03 0.98
CA ALA A 110 -14.15 17.72 0.49
C ALA A 110 -15.31 17.82 -0.50
N SER A 111 -15.47 16.81 -1.36
CA SER A 111 -16.47 16.82 -2.43
C SER A 111 -17.86 16.46 -1.88
N PRO A 112 -18.86 17.36 -1.95
CA PRO A 112 -20.22 17.01 -1.53
C PRO A 112 -20.87 15.93 -2.40
N ALA A 113 -20.31 15.68 -3.58
CA ALA A 113 -20.81 14.70 -4.54
C ALA A 113 -20.46 13.25 -4.17
N THR A 114 -19.55 13.03 -3.22
CA THR A 114 -19.06 11.70 -2.83
C THR A 114 -19.51 11.28 -1.44
N ILE A 115 -20.55 11.92 -0.92
CA ILE A 115 -21.19 11.54 0.34
C ILE A 115 -21.87 10.18 0.19
N VAL A 116 -21.49 9.25 1.08
CA VAL A 116 -22.08 7.92 1.18
C VAL A 116 -22.82 7.74 2.51
N GLY A 117 -23.80 6.85 2.53
CA GLY A 117 -24.57 6.55 3.74
C GLY A 117 -23.78 5.74 4.78
N PRO A 118 -24.30 5.65 6.01
CA PRO A 118 -23.63 5.02 7.16
C PRO A 118 -23.40 3.51 6.99
N TYR A 119 -24.10 2.87 6.05
CA TYR A 119 -24.04 1.44 5.79
C TYR A 119 -23.87 1.10 4.30
N ASP A 120 -23.52 2.09 3.48
CA ASP A 120 -23.22 1.87 2.07
C ASP A 120 -21.79 1.31 1.92
N ASP A 121 -21.57 0.49 0.90
CA ASP A 121 -20.22 0.04 0.52
C ASP A 121 -19.40 1.20 -0.03
N VAL A 122 -18.09 1.21 0.23
CA VAL A 122 -17.18 2.30 -0.14
C VAL A 122 -16.13 1.81 -1.13
N PRO A 123 -16.05 2.38 -2.35
CA PRO A 123 -15.01 2.03 -3.29
C PRO A 123 -13.66 2.63 -2.86
N ILE A 124 -12.59 1.83 -2.94
CA ILE A 124 -11.21 2.31 -2.86
C ILE A 124 -11.01 3.39 -3.94
N SER A 125 -10.39 4.51 -3.61
CA SER A 125 -10.07 5.55 -4.61
C SER A 125 -9.25 4.95 -5.76
N PRO A 126 -9.64 5.15 -7.04
CA PRO A 126 -8.95 4.55 -8.17
C PRO A 126 -7.43 4.82 -8.18
N GLY A 127 -6.64 3.75 -8.20
CA GLY A 127 -5.18 3.81 -8.21
C GLY A 127 -4.53 3.94 -6.84
N SER A 128 -5.31 3.88 -5.75
CA SER A 128 -4.76 3.85 -4.39
C SER A 128 -4.45 2.43 -3.94
N ALA A 129 -3.24 2.22 -3.42
CA ALA A 129 -2.82 1.06 -2.66
C ALA A 129 -2.86 1.30 -1.14
N TRP A 130 -2.87 2.56 -0.71
CA TRP A 130 -2.82 2.98 0.69
C TRP A 130 -4.14 3.60 1.12
N PHE A 131 -5.20 2.81 1.05
CA PHE A 131 -6.55 3.26 1.41
C PHE A 131 -6.76 3.17 2.92
N ASP A 132 -7.32 4.23 3.49
CA ASP A 132 -7.42 4.46 4.91
C ASP A 132 -8.80 5.04 5.27
N PHE A 133 -9.18 4.89 6.54
CA PHE A 133 -10.36 5.52 7.13
C PHE A 133 -9.90 6.54 8.18
N GLU A 134 -10.76 7.48 8.52
CA GLU A 134 -10.47 8.53 9.49
C GLU A 134 -11.73 8.79 10.31
N LEU A 135 -11.76 8.32 11.57
CA LEU A 135 -12.92 8.50 12.44
C LEU A 135 -12.99 9.92 12.99
N GLU A 136 -14.08 10.58 12.64
CA GLU A 136 -14.37 11.96 13.02
C GLU A 136 -15.80 12.14 13.52
N ILE A 137 -16.07 13.35 14.01
CA ILE A 137 -17.42 13.87 14.12
C ILE A 137 -17.53 15.11 13.25
N ALA A 138 -18.74 15.45 12.82
CA ALA A 138 -18.98 16.69 12.10
C ALA A 138 -20.04 17.54 12.78
N ALA A 139 -19.83 18.86 12.76
CA ALA A 139 -20.83 19.86 13.07
C ALA A 139 -21.57 20.26 11.79
N VAL A 140 -22.89 20.41 11.89
CA VAL A 140 -23.74 20.85 10.79
C VAL A 140 -24.28 22.25 11.08
N ILE A 141 -24.15 23.15 10.11
CA ILE A 141 -24.62 24.54 10.23
C ILE A 141 -26.14 24.60 10.06
N GLY A 142 -26.80 25.29 10.98
CA GLY A 142 -28.24 25.53 11.02
C GLY A 142 -28.62 26.80 10.26
N PRO A 143 -28.89 27.91 10.97
CA PRO A 143 -28.90 29.20 10.29
C PRO A 143 -27.52 29.41 9.67
N GLY A 144 -27.47 29.80 8.40
CA GLY A 144 -26.24 30.23 7.76
C GLY A 144 -25.68 31.52 8.39
N GLY A 145 -24.54 32.00 7.92
CA GLY A 145 -23.94 33.23 8.46
C GLY A 145 -22.61 33.58 7.83
N ARG A 146 -22.15 34.82 8.03
CA ARG A 146 -20.88 35.36 7.52
C ARG A 146 -20.20 36.12 8.64
N ASP A 147 -18.86 36.11 8.66
CA ASP A 147 -18.02 36.87 9.59
C ASP A 147 -18.40 36.65 11.08
N LEU A 148 -18.73 35.39 11.42
CA LEU A 148 -19.20 35.01 12.75
C LEU A 148 -18.08 35.09 13.78
N THR A 149 -18.37 35.51 15.02
CA THR A 149 -17.49 35.25 16.16
C THR A 149 -17.51 33.76 16.55
N PRO A 150 -16.53 33.23 17.30
CA PRO A 150 -16.55 31.83 17.75
C PRO A 150 -17.82 31.44 18.53
N GLU A 151 -18.34 32.34 19.35
CA GLU A 151 -19.56 32.12 20.13
C GLU A 151 -20.80 32.09 19.23
N GLN A 152 -20.86 33.00 18.24
CA GLN A 152 -21.93 32.98 17.24
C GLN A 152 -21.85 31.70 16.42
N ALA A 153 -20.66 31.32 15.95
CA ALA A 153 -20.44 30.11 15.19
C ALA A 153 -20.91 28.85 15.94
N GLU A 154 -20.57 28.69 17.22
CA GLU A 154 -21.05 27.57 18.05
C GLU A 154 -22.59 27.57 18.15
N GLN A 155 -23.23 28.73 18.28
CA GLN A 155 -24.70 28.86 18.30
C GLN A 155 -25.36 28.51 16.96
N HIS A 156 -24.63 28.60 15.84
CA HIS A 156 -25.13 28.25 14.52
C HIS A 156 -25.05 26.74 14.25
N ILE A 157 -24.47 25.93 15.13
CA ILE A 157 -24.44 24.48 14.98
C ILE A 157 -25.81 23.88 15.33
N ILE A 158 -26.49 23.29 14.34
CA ILE A 158 -27.83 22.69 14.50
C ILE A 158 -27.77 21.26 15.05
N GLY A 159 -26.63 20.59 14.88
CA GLY A 159 -26.44 19.21 15.28
C GLY A 159 -25.11 18.63 14.83
N TYR A 160 -24.88 17.38 15.23
CA TYR A 160 -23.66 16.64 14.98
C TYR A 160 -23.96 15.27 14.36
N THR A 161 -23.01 14.73 13.62
CA THR A 161 -23.06 13.38 13.01
C THR A 161 -21.68 12.72 13.08
N ILE A 162 -21.59 11.39 12.94
CA ILE A 162 -20.30 10.75 12.66
C ILE A 162 -19.89 11.14 11.25
N TYR A 163 -18.58 11.35 11.08
CA TYR A 163 -17.92 11.64 9.82
C TYR A 163 -16.78 10.63 9.64
N ASN A 164 -16.67 10.04 8.46
CA ASN A 164 -15.51 9.21 8.08
C ASN A 164 -14.86 9.79 6.83
N ASP A 165 -13.60 10.21 6.96
CA ASP A 165 -12.82 10.78 5.86
C ASP A 165 -12.00 9.71 5.11
N TRP A 166 -12.56 9.14 4.06
CA TRP A 166 -11.87 8.08 3.34
C TRP A 166 -10.65 8.62 2.58
N SER A 167 -9.49 8.08 2.91
CA SER A 167 -8.21 8.68 2.57
C SER A 167 -7.37 7.75 1.70
N ALA A 168 -7.01 8.21 0.51
CA ALA A 168 -6.02 7.56 -0.36
C ALA A 168 -4.63 8.17 -0.11
N ARG A 169 -3.90 7.63 0.86
CA ARG A 169 -2.67 8.24 1.41
C ARG A 169 -1.55 8.37 0.38
N ASP A 170 -1.41 7.40 -0.49
CA ASP A 170 -0.44 7.39 -1.58
C ASP A 170 -0.72 8.49 -2.62
N LEU A 171 -2.00 8.66 -3.01
CA LEU A 171 -2.41 9.75 -3.89
C LEU A 171 -2.23 11.11 -3.20
N GLN A 172 -2.62 11.22 -1.92
CA GLN A 172 -2.44 12.40 -1.09
C GLN A 172 -0.95 12.83 -1.03
N LEU A 173 -0.04 11.89 -0.73
CA LEU A 173 1.39 12.16 -0.66
C LEU A 173 1.96 12.57 -2.02
N ARG A 174 1.52 11.91 -3.10
CA ARG A 174 1.94 12.22 -4.46
C ARG A 174 1.51 13.63 -4.92
N GLU A 175 0.34 14.09 -4.49
CA GLU A 175 -0.20 15.41 -4.82
C GLU A 175 0.36 16.54 -3.95
N SER A 176 0.81 16.23 -2.73
CA SER A 176 1.33 17.21 -1.75
C SER A 176 2.37 18.20 -2.31
N PRO A 177 3.36 17.80 -3.14
CA PRO A 177 4.31 18.73 -3.74
C PRO A 177 3.70 19.79 -4.67
N LEU A 178 2.46 19.61 -5.15
CA LEU A 178 1.76 20.62 -5.95
C LEU A 178 1.36 21.84 -5.10
N ALA A 179 1.27 21.69 -3.78
CA ALA A 179 0.96 22.76 -2.81
C ALA A 179 -0.34 23.54 -3.12
N ILE A 180 -1.35 22.87 -3.70
CA ILE A 180 -2.67 23.45 -4.02
C ILE A 180 -3.82 22.89 -3.17
N GLY A 181 -3.51 22.17 -2.09
CA GLY A 181 -4.49 21.51 -1.22
C GLY A 181 -4.76 20.05 -1.58
N GLN A 182 -5.77 19.47 -0.93
CA GLN A 182 -6.17 18.07 -1.13
C GLN A 182 -6.98 17.92 -2.43
N ALA A 183 -6.74 16.83 -3.17
CA ALA A 183 -7.48 16.47 -4.37
C ALA A 183 -7.83 14.98 -4.40
N LYS A 184 -7.23 14.16 -5.28
CA LYS A 184 -7.60 12.74 -5.41
C LYS A 184 -7.32 11.91 -4.16
N GLY A 185 -6.45 12.39 -3.27
CA GLY A 185 -6.26 11.82 -1.93
C GLY A 185 -7.52 11.82 -1.04
N LYS A 186 -8.45 12.77 -1.24
CA LYS A 186 -9.63 13.02 -0.37
C LYS A 186 -10.97 13.16 -1.12
N ASP A 187 -10.95 13.18 -2.45
CA ASP A 187 -12.15 13.36 -3.30
C ASP A 187 -12.99 12.07 -3.47
N GLY A 188 -12.51 10.92 -2.98
CA GLY A 188 -13.10 9.60 -3.27
C GLY A 188 -14.44 9.32 -2.58
N ALA A 189 -14.52 9.50 -1.27
CA ALA A 189 -15.72 9.24 -0.48
C ALA A 189 -15.67 9.93 0.89
N THR A 190 -16.85 10.29 1.41
CA THR A 190 -17.03 10.75 2.80
C THR A 190 -18.28 10.09 3.36
N THR A 191 -18.20 9.42 4.51
CA THR A 191 -19.42 8.87 5.14
C THR A 191 -19.96 9.83 6.18
N LEU A 192 -21.27 10.09 6.13
CA LEU A 192 -22.00 10.77 7.20
C LEU A 192 -23.08 9.86 7.77
N GLY A 193 -23.22 9.82 9.08
CA GLY A 193 -24.40 9.25 9.74
C GLY A 193 -24.10 8.58 11.08
N PRO A 194 -24.96 7.66 11.54
CA PRO A 194 -26.28 7.35 10.98
C PRO A 194 -27.32 8.47 11.19
N PHE A 195 -27.06 9.40 12.10
CA PHE A 195 -28.02 10.42 12.54
C PHE A 195 -27.44 11.83 12.50
N LEU A 196 -28.29 12.83 12.26
CA LEU A 196 -28.04 14.19 12.71
C LEU A 196 -28.64 14.36 14.11
N VAL A 197 -27.80 14.55 15.12
CA VAL A 197 -28.18 14.63 16.53
C VAL A 197 -28.10 16.07 17.02
N THR A 198 -29.20 16.60 17.54
CA THR A 198 -29.24 17.99 18.01
C THR A 198 -28.48 18.18 19.34
N PRO A 199 -27.92 19.38 19.63
CA PRO A 199 -27.06 19.59 20.79
C PRO A 199 -27.67 19.25 22.15
N ASP A 200 -29.00 19.37 22.31
CA ASP A 200 -29.72 19.02 23.54
C ASP A 200 -29.62 17.54 23.91
N GLU A 201 -29.55 16.63 22.93
CA GLU A 201 -29.36 15.17 23.16
C GLU A 201 -27.97 14.83 23.68
N LEU A 202 -26.99 15.72 23.43
CA LEU A 202 -25.59 15.53 23.81
C LEU A 202 -25.20 16.36 25.03
N ALA A 203 -26.17 17.01 25.69
CA ALA A 203 -25.92 17.87 26.84
C ALA A 203 -25.19 17.13 27.98
N SER A 204 -25.51 15.85 28.22
CA SER A 204 -24.83 15.01 29.21
C SER A 204 -23.39 14.67 28.87
N CYS A 205 -23.01 14.77 27.59
CA CYS A 205 -21.67 14.50 27.10
C CYS A 205 -20.78 15.76 27.12
N ARG A 206 -21.31 16.93 27.52
CA ARG A 206 -20.48 18.15 27.66
C ARG A 206 -19.70 18.14 28.96
N ARG A 207 -18.37 18.37 28.88
CA ARG A 207 -17.45 18.44 30.03
C ARG A 207 -16.54 19.64 29.87
N GLY A 208 -16.46 20.51 30.88
CA GLY A 208 -15.60 21.70 30.83
C GLY A 208 -15.90 22.65 29.66
N GLY A 209 -17.16 22.71 29.21
CA GLY A 209 -17.57 23.50 28.04
C GLY A 209 -17.37 22.80 26.68
N ARG A 210 -16.63 21.68 26.64
CA ARG A 210 -16.33 20.92 25.42
C ARG A 210 -17.29 19.76 25.24
N LEU A 211 -17.48 19.32 24.00
CA LEU A 211 -18.24 18.13 23.66
C LEU A 211 -17.31 16.90 23.79
N ALA A 212 -17.53 16.07 24.81
CA ALA A 212 -16.67 14.94 25.17
C ALA A 212 -17.33 13.60 24.80
N LEU A 213 -17.26 13.24 23.51
CA LEU A 213 -17.80 11.99 22.98
C LEU A 213 -16.69 10.95 22.91
N ARG A 214 -16.95 9.76 23.49
CA ARG A 214 -16.05 8.62 23.32
C ARG A 214 -16.21 8.03 21.92
N VAL A 215 -15.10 7.67 21.31
CA VAL A 215 -15.06 7.11 19.95
C VAL A 215 -14.32 5.78 19.93
N GLU A 216 -14.69 4.88 19.03
CA GLU A 216 -14.00 3.63 18.76
C GLU A 216 -14.04 3.31 17.25
N ALA A 217 -12.88 2.94 16.70
CA ALA A 217 -12.72 2.49 15.33
C ALA A 217 -12.26 1.03 15.27
N LYS A 218 -12.95 0.23 14.46
CA LYS A 218 -12.64 -1.19 14.22
C LYS A 218 -12.51 -1.47 12.73
N VAL A 219 -11.57 -2.36 12.40
CA VAL A 219 -11.43 -2.96 11.07
C VAL A 219 -11.50 -4.47 11.22
N ASN A 220 -12.44 -5.12 10.52
CA ASN A 220 -12.67 -6.57 10.59
C ASN A 220 -12.83 -7.07 12.03
N GLY A 221 -13.52 -6.30 12.88
CA GLY A 221 -13.72 -6.59 14.31
C GLY A 221 -12.52 -6.31 15.23
N ARG A 222 -11.32 -6.00 14.70
CA ARG A 222 -10.15 -5.59 15.47
C ARG A 222 -10.20 -4.09 15.75
N THR A 223 -10.10 -3.69 17.01
CA THR A 223 -9.95 -2.28 17.38
C THR A 223 -8.63 -1.73 16.87
N ILE A 224 -8.71 -0.66 16.07
CA ILE A 224 -7.57 0.10 15.58
C ILE A 224 -7.27 1.25 16.54
N GLY A 225 -8.31 1.96 16.99
CA GLY A 225 -8.16 3.13 17.85
C GLY A 225 -9.40 3.42 18.67
N SER A 226 -9.21 4.16 19.76
CA SER A 226 -10.29 4.73 20.56
C SER A 226 -9.82 6.04 21.19
N GLY A 227 -10.75 6.96 21.45
CA GLY A 227 -10.41 8.29 21.91
C GLY A 227 -11.60 9.07 22.48
N CYS A 228 -11.41 10.38 22.65
CA CYS A 228 -12.44 11.29 23.10
C CYS A 228 -12.31 12.63 22.38
N THR A 229 -13.43 13.26 22.03
CA THR A 229 -13.45 14.50 21.24
C THR A 229 -13.14 15.76 22.06
N ASP A 230 -13.00 15.68 23.39
CA ASP A 230 -12.66 16.84 24.23
C ASP A 230 -11.20 17.27 24.14
N VAL A 231 -10.35 16.47 23.48
CA VAL A 231 -8.94 16.76 23.21
C VAL A 231 -8.71 17.61 21.96
N MET A 232 -9.77 18.11 21.30
CA MET A 232 -9.62 19.08 20.20
C MET A 232 -8.82 20.30 20.66
N ASP A 233 -7.81 20.67 19.88
CA ASP A 233 -7.03 21.89 20.07
C ASP A 233 -7.83 23.11 19.57
N TRP A 234 -8.53 22.96 18.43
CA TRP A 234 -9.45 23.96 17.88
C TRP A 234 -10.91 23.51 18.03
N SER A 235 -11.76 24.36 18.60
CA SER A 235 -13.20 24.08 18.69
C SER A 235 -13.92 24.30 17.35
N PHE A 236 -15.07 23.65 17.15
CA PHE A 236 -15.91 23.92 15.97
C PHE A 236 -16.28 25.41 15.86
N GLY A 237 -16.61 26.08 16.96
CA GLY A 237 -16.87 27.51 16.97
C GLY A 237 -15.70 28.33 16.39
N GLU A 238 -14.45 28.03 16.76
CA GLU A 238 -13.27 28.71 16.22
C GLU A 238 -13.07 28.44 14.73
N VAL A 239 -13.18 27.19 14.29
CA VAL A 239 -12.95 26.85 12.88
C VAL A 239 -14.06 27.40 11.97
N VAL A 240 -15.32 27.30 12.40
CA VAL A 240 -16.47 27.86 11.68
C VAL A 240 -16.39 29.39 11.62
N SER A 241 -16.00 30.04 12.73
CA SER A 241 -15.74 31.48 12.76
C SER A 241 -14.69 31.86 11.73
N TYR A 242 -13.54 31.16 11.72
CA TYR A 242 -12.47 31.40 10.76
C TYR A 242 -12.94 31.18 9.31
N ALA A 243 -13.67 30.09 9.05
CA ALA A 243 -14.13 29.72 7.72
C ALA A 243 -15.28 30.60 7.19
N SER A 244 -15.98 31.33 8.06
CA SER A 244 -17.04 32.28 7.69
C SER A 244 -16.53 33.66 7.26
N ARG A 245 -15.22 33.92 7.38
CA ARG A 245 -14.62 35.22 7.04
C ARG A 245 -14.78 35.53 5.55
N GLY A 246 -15.59 36.54 5.23
CA GLY A 246 -15.87 36.98 3.86
C GLY A 246 -16.77 36.05 3.04
N VAL A 247 -17.31 34.97 3.62
CA VAL A 247 -18.11 33.96 2.91
C VAL A 247 -19.39 33.63 3.68
N ASP A 248 -20.52 33.52 2.97
CA ASP A 248 -21.78 33.07 3.55
C ASP A 248 -21.75 31.53 3.73
N LEU A 249 -21.84 31.08 4.97
CA LEU A 249 -22.14 29.69 5.30
C LEU A 249 -23.63 29.43 5.07
N LEU A 250 -23.97 28.25 4.57
CA LEU A 250 -25.32 27.85 4.21
C LEU A 250 -25.89 26.83 5.20
N PRO A 251 -27.22 26.82 5.42
CA PRO A 251 -27.88 25.74 6.14
C PRO A 251 -27.55 24.38 5.55
N GLY A 252 -27.03 23.48 6.39
CA GLY A 252 -26.59 22.15 6.00
C GLY A 252 -25.11 22.04 5.59
N ASP A 253 -24.34 23.13 5.63
CA ASP A 253 -22.87 23.05 5.52
C ASP A 253 -22.33 22.12 6.61
N VAL A 254 -21.38 21.27 6.23
CA VAL A 254 -20.80 20.24 7.09
C VAL A 254 -19.34 20.58 7.37
N PHE A 255 -18.98 20.59 8.66
CA PHE A 255 -17.62 20.79 9.13
C PHE A 255 -17.14 19.52 9.83
N GLY A 256 -16.21 18.78 9.20
CA GLY A 256 -15.52 17.64 9.82
C GLY A 256 -14.56 18.13 10.92
N SER A 257 -14.25 17.27 11.88
CA SER A 257 -13.37 17.65 13.00
C SER A 257 -11.89 17.48 12.69
N GLY A 258 -11.54 16.71 11.67
CA GLY A 258 -10.27 16.00 11.62
C GLY A 258 -10.31 14.75 12.48
N THR A 259 -9.43 13.80 12.16
CA THR A 259 -9.37 12.51 12.84
C THR A 259 -9.10 12.64 14.32
N VAL A 260 -9.88 11.90 15.12
CA VAL A 260 -9.56 11.69 16.53
C VAL A 260 -8.26 10.89 16.62
N PRO A 261 -7.23 11.36 17.36
CA PRO A 261 -5.91 10.74 17.36
C PRO A 261 -5.94 9.22 17.59
N GLY A 262 -5.20 8.48 16.77
CA GLY A 262 -5.12 7.02 16.77
C GLY A 262 -6.26 6.31 16.06
N CYS A 263 -7.28 7.02 15.56
CA CYS A 263 -8.45 6.43 14.90
C CYS A 263 -8.40 6.50 13.37
N CYS A 264 -7.20 6.32 12.80
CA CYS A 264 -6.93 6.05 11.39
C CYS A 264 -5.75 5.07 11.28
N LEU A 265 -5.51 4.44 10.12
CA LEU A 265 -4.43 3.47 9.97
C LEU A 265 -3.06 4.13 9.89
N VAL A 266 -2.90 5.25 9.17
CA VAL A 266 -1.58 5.86 8.94
C VAL A 266 -0.81 6.17 10.23
N GLU A 267 -1.50 6.49 11.33
CA GLU A 267 -0.87 6.75 12.63
C GLU A 267 -0.22 5.51 13.26
N HIS A 268 -0.54 4.31 12.78
CA HIS A 268 0.05 3.04 13.21
C HIS A 268 1.17 2.57 12.27
N LEU A 269 1.48 3.33 11.21
CA LEU A 269 2.60 3.02 10.34
C LEU A 269 3.91 3.42 11.03
N SER A 270 4.79 2.45 11.23
CA SER A 270 6.15 2.68 11.72
C SER A 270 7.16 2.14 10.71
N LEU A 271 7.98 3.04 10.14
CA LEU A 271 9.07 2.62 9.26
C LEU A 271 10.14 1.78 10.01
N ALA A 272 10.24 1.95 11.33
CA ALA A 272 11.17 1.20 12.18
C ALA A 272 10.61 -0.15 12.66
N ASP A 273 9.28 -0.33 12.61
CA ASP A 273 8.62 -1.59 12.90
C ASP A 273 7.43 -1.82 11.96
N PRO A 274 7.68 -2.12 10.66
CA PRO A 274 6.62 -2.29 9.68
C PRO A 274 5.70 -3.47 10.01
N ALA A 275 6.20 -4.48 10.75
CA ALA A 275 5.43 -5.64 11.15
C ALA A 275 4.31 -5.31 12.16
N SER A 276 4.42 -4.20 12.89
CA SER A 276 3.37 -3.71 13.79
C SER A 276 2.19 -3.07 13.05
N PHE A 277 2.35 -2.68 11.78
CA PHE A 277 1.33 -1.97 11.03
C PHE A 277 0.13 -2.90 10.76
N PRO A 278 -1.12 -2.51 11.12
CA PRO A 278 -2.31 -3.33 10.88
C PRO A 278 -2.59 -3.65 9.41
N GLY A 279 -1.95 -2.96 8.46
CA GLY A 279 -2.19 -3.05 7.03
C GLY A 279 -3.15 -1.97 6.53
N TRP A 280 -3.03 -1.60 5.26
CA TRP A 280 -3.99 -0.72 4.57
C TRP A 280 -5.29 -1.46 4.25
N LEU A 281 -6.37 -0.71 4.05
CA LEU A 281 -7.67 -1.29 3.71
C LEU A 281 -7.65 -1.94 2.33
N ARG A 282 -8.23 -3.12 2.24
CA ARG A 282 -8.37 -3.91 1.03
C ARG A 282 -9.85 -4.19 0.76
N ASP A 283 -10.13 -4.58 -0.48
CA ASP A 283 -11.45 -5.00 -0.90
C ASP A 283 -11.94 -6.21 -0.07
N GLY A 284 -13.14 -6.05 0.49
CA GLY A 284 -13.74 -6.99 1.44
C GLY A 284 -13.64 -6.55 2.89
N ASP A 285 -12.70 -5.67 3.26
CA ASP A 285 -12.54 -5.19 4.63
C ASP A 285 -13.77 -4.44 5.11
N VAL A 286 -14.07 -4.56 6.40
CA VAL A 286 -15.21 -3.92 7.04
C VAL A 286 -14.71 -2.92 8.07
N VAL A 287 -15.09 -1.66 7.93
CA VAL A 287 -14.81 -0.59 8.89
C VAL A 287 -16.06 -0.32 9.71
N GLU A 288 -15.93 -0.35 11.04
CA GLU A 288 -17.00 -0.06 12.00
C GLU A 288 -16.58 1.09 12.91
N LEU A 289 -17.35 2.18 12.90
CA LEU A 289 -17.04 3.38 13.67
C LEU A 289 -18.18 3.70 14.62
N THR A 290 -17.88 3.82 15.90
CA THR A 290 -18.87 4.10 16.95
C THR A 290 -18.53 5.39 17.67
N VAL A 291 -19.53 6.25 17.88
CA VAL A 291 -19.39 7.49 18.64
C VAL A 291 -20.54 7.58 19.65
N GLU A 292 -20.19 7.78 20.91
CA GLU A 292 -21.15 7.96 22.01
C GLU A 292 -22.17 9.04 21.66
N GLY A 293 -23.47 8.72 21.79
CA GLY A 293 -24.57 9.64 21.49
C GLY A 293 -24.90 9.84 20.00
N LEU A 294 -23.97 9.56 19.08
CA LEU A 294 -24.18 9.72 17.62
C LEU A 294 -24.51 8.40 16.89
N GLY A 295 -24.19 7.25 17.48
CA GLY A 295 -24.52 5.93 16.95
C GLY A 295 -23.31 5.19 16.38
N ALA A 296 -23.53 4.40 15.34
CA ALA A 296 -22.49 3.63 14.68
C ALA A 296 -22.69 3.54 13.16
N THR A 297 -21.57 3.52 12.43
CA THR A 297 -21.50 3.28 10.98
C THR A 297 -20.77 1.97 10.71
N ARG A 298 -21.09 1.32 9.58
CA ARG A 298 -20.45 0.08 9.14
C ARG A 298 -20.37 0.05 7.62
N GLN A 299 -19.18 0.16 7.06
CA GLN A 299 -18.96 0.17 5.62
C GLN A 299 -18.10 -1.02 5.21
N SER A 300 -18.44 -1.65 4.08
CA SER A 300 -17.53 -2.61 3.45
C SER A 300 -16.74 -1.91 2.35
N VAL A 301 -15.42 -2.09 2.36
CA VAL A 301 -14.51 -1.59 1.33
C VAL A 301 -14.64 -2.45 0.08
N ARG A 302 -14.62 -1.81 -1.09
CA ARG A 302 -14.75 -2.46 -2.40
C ARG A 302 -13.64 -2.03 -3.35
N ALA A 303 -13.14 -2.97 -4.12
CA ALA A 303 -12.18 -2.68 -5.18
C ALA A 303 -12.81 -1.71 -6.20
N SER A 304 -12.01 -0.80 -6.71
CA SER A 304 -12.37 0.06 -7.85
C SER A 304 -11.62 -0.36 -9.10
N ALA A 305 -12.09 0.12 -10.25
CA ALA A 305 -11.39 -0.07 -11.51
C ALA A 305 -10.05 0.69 -11.51
N ALA A 306 -9.05 0.13 -12.21
CA ALA A 306 -7.78 0.81 -12.42
C ALA A 306 -8.01 2.17 -13.13
N PRO A 307 -7.31 3.24 -12.71
CA PRO A 307 -7.46 4.54 -13.33
C PRO A 307 -6.84 4.54 -14.73
N TYR A 308 -7.37 5.39 -15.60
CA TYR A 308 -6.74 5.66 -16.89
C TYR A 308 -5.42 6.42 -16.67
N ARG A 309 -4.29 5.83 -17.09
CA ARG A 309 -2.97 6.45 -16.92
C ARG A 309 -2.77 7.60 -17.92
N LEU A 310 -2.44 8.77 -17.39
CA LEU A 310 -1.99 9.89 -18.21
C LEU A 310 -0.51 9.76 -18.54
N ALA A 311 -0.14 10.00 -19.79
CA ALA A 311 1.26 10.03 -20.20
C ALA A 311 1.99 11.17 -19.44
N PRO A 312 3.14 10.89 -18.80
CA PRO A 312 3.90 11.91 -18.11
C PRO A 312 4.36 12.98 -19.11
N ARG A 313 4.35 14.24 -18.68
CA ARG A 313 4.88 15.34 -19.48
C ARG A 313 6.40 15.38 -19.36
N HIS A 314 7.07 15.69 -20.46
CA HIS A 314 8.51 15.91 -20.45
C HIS A 314 8.83 17.12 -19.56
N ASN A 315 9.70 16.92 -18.58
CA ASN A 315 10.29 18.01 -17.81
C ASN A 315 11.59 18.44 -18.53
N PRO A 316 11.62 19.64 -19.14
CA PRO A 316 12.79 20.10 -19.91
C PRO A 316 14.04 20.31 -19.03
N ASP A 317 13.87 20.49 -17.73
CA ASP A 317 14.97 20.69 -16.78
C ASP A 317 15.48 19.37 -16.19
N ARG A 318 14.76 18.25 -16.38
CA ARG A 318 15.17 16.95 -15.90
C ARG A 318 16.28 16.41 -16.81
N ARG A 319 17.47 16.23 -16.26
CA ARG A 319 18.53 15.48 -16.95
C ARG A 319 17.99 14.09 -17.32
N PRO A 320 18.15 13.64 -18.57
CA PRO A 320 17.76 12.29 -18.93
C PRO A 320 18.55 11.31 -18.04
N PRO A 321 17.88 10.29 -17.46
CA PRO A 321 18.60 9.24 -16.74
C PRO A 321 19.63 8.63 -17.68
N ARG A 322 20.78 8.21 -17.13
CA ARG A 322 21.79 7.52 -17.93
C ARG A 322 21.16 6.22 -18.44
N PRO A 323 21.26 5.89 -19.74
CA PRO A 323 20.80 4.60 -20.22
C PRO A 323 21.52 3.50 -19.44
N ARG A 324 20.76 2.74 -18.68
CA ARG A 324 21.30 1.54 -18.03
C ARG A 324 21.32 0.44 -19.09
N VAL A 325 22.50 -0.13 -19.29
CA VAL A 325 22.72 -1.13 -20.33
C VAL A 325 23.53 -2.26 -19.73
N ASN A 326 22.94 -3.45 -19.72
CA ASN A 326 23.67 -4.66 -19.41
C ASN A 326 24.57 -5.01 -20.59
N ARG A 327 25.88 -5.10 -20.34
CA ARG A 327 26.90 -5.34 -21.36
C ARG A 327 27.38 -6.78 -21.40
N ALA A 328 26.82 -7.66 -20.57
CA ALA A 328 27.22 -9.05 -20.57
C ALA A 328 26.95 -9.69 -21.94
N PRO A 329 27.84 -10.59 -22.40
CA PRO A 329 27.57 -11.41 -23.56
C PRO A 329 26.28 -12.19 -23.37
N SER A 330 25.49 -12.28 -24.44
CA SER A 330 24.21 -12.98 -24.43
C SER A 330 24.17 -14.01 -25.55
N ARG A 331 23.71 -15.24 -25.24
CA ARG A 331 23.52 -16.29 -26.25
C ARG A 331 22.30 -16.04 -27.15
N LEU A 332 21.34 -15.27 -26.66
CA LEU A 332 20.12 -14.86 -27.37
C LEU A 332 20.00 -13.33 -27.40
N PRO A 333 19.18 -12.74 -28.28
CA PRO A 333 18.89 -11.31 -28.20
C PRO A 333 18.27 -10.95 -26.85
N TYR A 334 18.99 -10.21 -26.00
CA TYR A 334 18.47 -9.78 -24.71
C TYR A 334 17.47 -8.63 -24.90
N THR A 335 16.23 -9.02 -25.21
CA THR A 335 15.14 -8.13 -25.58
C THR A 335 13.88 -8.55 -24.84
N ARG A 336 13.06 -7.58 -24.43
CA ARG A 336 11.83 -7.85 -23.69
C ARG A 336 10.91 -8.78 -24.48
N GLY A 337 10.53 -9.91 -23.89
CA GLY A 337 9.59 -10.85 -24.50
C GLY A 337 9.90 -12.32 -24.24
N LEU A 338 9.16 -13.19 -24.93
CA LEU A 338 9.27 -14.64 -24.81
C LEU A 338 10.26 -15.20 -25.84
N HIS A 339 11.24 -15.98 -25.37
CA HIS A 339 12.30 -16.58 -26.19
C HIS A 339 12.37 -18.08 -25.96
N GLU A 340 12.46 -18.87 -27.01
CA GLU A 340 12.69 -20.32 -26.87
C GLU A 340 14.17 -20.56 -26.54
N VAL A 341 14.43 -21.27 -25.44
CA VAL A 341 15.78 -21.54 -24.91
C VAL A 341 16.15 -23.03 -24.99
N GLY A 342 15.15 -23.89 -25.22
CA GLY A 342 15.29 -25.32 -25.44
C GLY A 342 13.97 -25.87 -26.00
N ALA A 343 13.96 -27.12 -26.48
CA ALA A 343 12.78 -27.69 -27.12
C ALA A 343 11.59 -27.74 -26.14
N GLY A 344 10.57 -26.90 -26.38
CA GLY A 344 9.42 -26.80 -25.48
C GLY A 344 9.72 -26.10 -24.15
N VAL A 345 10.78 -25.27 -24.10
CA VAL A 345 11.19 -24.49 -22.94
C VAL A 345 11.47 -23.04 -23.37
N TRP A 346 10.85 -22.08 -22.68
CA TRP A 346 10.96 -20.66 -22.99
C TRP A 346 11.39 -19.85 -21.78
N ALA A 347 12.11 -18.76 -22.04
CA ALA A 347 12.41 -17.72 -21.06
C ALA A 347 11.66 -16.44 -21.42
N TRP A 348 11.02 -15.83 -20.42
CA TRP A 348 10.56 -14.45 -20.50
C TRP A 348 11.69 -13.54 -20.03
N LEU A 349 12.19 -12.68 -20.91
CA LEU A 349 13.36 -11.84 -20.62
C LEU A 349 12.94 -10.38 -20.38
N LEU A 350 13.56 -9.72 -19.41
CA LEU A 350 13.32 -8.31 -19.07
C LEU A 350 14.63 -7.50 -18.98
N PRO A 351 15.10 -6.90 -20.10
CA PRO A 351 16.21 -5.96 -20.05
C PRO A 351 15.88 -4.70 -19.23
N ASP A 352 16.83 -4.14 -18.50
CA ASP A 352 18.26 -4.45 -18.47
C ASP A 352 18.66 -5.56 -17.47
N GLY A 353 17.73 -6.12 -16.70
CA GLY A 353 18.05 -7.07 -15.62
C GLY A 353 18.49 -6.40 -14.32
N GLY A 354 18.29 -5.09 -14.19
CA GLY A 354 18.45 -4.39 -12.92
C GLY A 354 17.31 -4.70 -11.94
N TYR A 355 17.21 -3.88 -10.87
CA TYR A 355 16.15 -4.00 -9.86
C TYR A 355 14.76 -4.28 -10.43
N GLY A 356 14.17 -5.42 -10.03
CA GLY A 356 12.80 -5.79 -10.38
C GLY A 356 12.58 -6.27 -11.82
N TRP A 357 13.63 -6.26 -12.66
CA TRP A 357 13.57 -6.71 -14.05
C TRP A 357 14.05 -8.16 -14.17
N SER A 358 13.39 -9.06 -13.43
CA SER A 358 13.70 -10.48 -13.39
C SER A 358 13.22 -11.23 -14.63
N ASN A 359 13.88 -12.33 -14.96
CA ASN A 359 13.44 -13.29 -15.97
C ASN A 359 12.56 -14.36 -15.34
N ALA A 360 11.68 -14.95 -16.15
CA ALA A 360 10.84 -16.08 -15.77
C ALA A 360 10.93 -17.20 -16.82
N GLY A 361 10.37 -18.37 -16.51
CA GLY A 361 10.43 -19.56 -17.36
C GLY A 361 9.08 -20.19 -17.66
N LEU A 362 8.95 -20.83 -18.82
CA LEU A 362 7.83 -21.72 -19.15
C LEU A 362 8.37 -23.04 -19.68
N ILE A 363 7.91 -24.14 -19.10
CA ILE A 363 8.27 -25.50 -19.49
C ILE A 363 6.99 -26.22 -19.90
N ALA A 364 6.88 -26.64 -21.16
CA ALA A 364 5.72 -27.39 -21.64
C ALA A 364 6.05 -28.88 -21.81
N GLY A 365 5.12 -29.75 -21.43
CA GLY A 365 5.06 -31.15 -21.85
C GLY A 365 3.68 -31.49 -22.40
N GLU A 366 3.35 -32.76 -22.57
CA GLU A 366 2.08 -33.17 -23.20
C GLU A 366 0.88 -32.82 -22.32
N GLY A 367 0.03 -31.88 -22.76
CA GLY A 367 -1.19 -31.48 -22.05
C GLY A 367 -0.97 -30.71 -20.72
N ALA A 368 0.26 -30.31 -20.38
CA ALA A 368 0.57 -29.58 -19.17
C ALA A 368 1.79 -28.66 -19.35
N SER A 369 1.82 -27.55 -18.63
CA SER A 369 3.00 -26.68 -18.49
C SER A 369 3.27 -26.30 -17.04
N LEU A 370 4.52 -25.97 -16.76
CA LEU A 370 5.04 -25.43 -15.51
C LEU A 370 5.64 -24.04 -15.75
N LEU A 371 5.23 -23.07 -14.93
CA LEU A 371 5.83 -21.73 -14.89
C LEU A 371 6.96 -21.72 -13.85
N VAL A 372 8.07 -21.03 -14.15
CA VAL A 372 9.13 -20.72 -13.18
C VAL A 372 9.06 -19.21 -12.91
N ASP A 373 8.69 -18.86 -11.69
CA ASP A 373 8.49 -17.50 -11.17
C ASP A 373 7.38 -16.67 -11.84
N THR A 374 6.87 -15.71 -11.08
CA THR A 374 6.10 -14.57 -11.62
C THR A 374 6.97 -13.32 -11.61
N LEU A 375 6.39 -12.13 -11.82
CA LEU A 375 7.16 -10.88 -11.96
C LEU A 375 6.77 -9.86 -10.89
N PHE A 376 7.52 -8.77 -10.83
CA PHE A 376 7.49 -7.79 -9.74
C PHE A 376 6.20 -7.02 -9.56
N ASP A 377 5.38 -6.95 -10.60
CA ASP A 377 4.05 -6.37 -10.54
C ASP A 377 3.02 -7.14 -11.38
N LEU A 378 1.74 -6.78 -11.18
CA LEU A 378 0.64 -7.40 -11.90
C LEU A 378 0.65 -7.09 -13.40
N PRO A 379 0.91 -5.84 -13.86
CA PRO A 379 1.02 -5.55 -15.29
C PRO A 379 2.08 -6.38 -16.03
N LEU A 380 3.29 -6.52 -15.48
CA LEU A 380 4.38 -7.30 -16.07
C LEU A 380 4.00 -8.78 -16.13
N THR A 381 3.48 -9.33 -15.03
CA THR A 381 3.05 -10.72 -14.99
C THR A 381 1.91 -10.98 -15.98
N ALA A 382 0.93 -10.07 -16.08
CA ALA A 382 -0.16 -10.20 -17.04
C ALA A 382 0.32 -10.16 -18.50
N GLU A 383 1.29 -9.30 -18.82
CA GLU A 383 1.91 -9.25 -20.15
C GLU A 383 2.63 -10.56 -20.48
N MET A 384 3.42 -11.09 -19.55
CA MET A 384 4.10 -12.37 -19.70
C MET A 384 3.11 -13.52 -19.94
N LEU A 385 2.09 -13.66 -19.08
CA LEU A 385 1.09 -14.71 -19.20
C LEU A 385 0.33 -14.61 -20.53
N ALA A 386 0.02 -13.39 -20.99
CA ALA A 386 -0.61 -13.17 -22.29
C ALA A 386 0.28 -13.63 -23.45
N ALA A 387 1.57 -13.33 -23.41
CA ALA A 387 2.53 -13.78 -24.43
C ALA A 387 2.70 -15.30 -24.45
N MET A 388 2.63 -15.96 -23.28
CA MET A 388 2.66 -17.41 -23.14
C MET A 388 1.35 -18.11 -23.57
N GLY A 389 0.25 -17.36 -23.74
CA GLY A 389 -1.10 -17.87 -23.99
C GLY A 389 -1.25 -18.81 -25.19
N GLY A 390 -0.45 -18.59 -26.24
CA GLY A 390 -0.45 -19.47 -27.42
C GLY A 390 0.05 -20.89 -27.12
N ILE A 391 0.95 -21.04 -26.14
CA ILE A 391 1.50 -22.32 -25.67
C ILE A 391 0.58 -22.91 -24.62
N THR A 392 0.20 -22.13 -23.61
CA THR A 392 -0.62 -22.61 -22.48
C THR A 392 -2.05 -22.94 -22.89
N GLY A 393 -2.56 -22.40 -23.99
CA GLY A 393 -3.83 -22.84 -24.57
C GLY A 393 -3.81 -24.28 -25.10
N ARG A 394 -2.63 -24.82 -25.45
CA ARG A 394 -2.43 -26.22 -25.88
C ARG A 394 -1.94 -27.10 -24.74
N HIS A 395 -1.12 -26.53 -23.86
CA HIS A 395 -0.49 -27.19 -22.73
C HIS A 395 -0.81 -26.39 -21.46
N PRO A 396 -2.02 -26.55 -20.88
CA PRO A 396 -2.49 -25.76 -19.76
C PRO A 396 -1.47 -25.60 -18.62
N LEU A 397 -1.40 -24.41 -18.05
CA LEU A 397 -0.58 -24.18 -16.86
C LEU A 397 -1.17 -24.98 -15.70
N THR A 398 -0.38 -25.87 -15.13
CA THR A 398 -0.80 -26.79 -14.05
C THR A 398 -0.01 -26.56 -12.78
N HIS A 399 1.26 -26.16 -12.92
CA HIS A 399 2.16 -25.92 -11.81
C HIS A 399 2.88 -24.58 -11.99
N ALA A 400 3.27 -23.96 -10.89
CA ALA A 400 4.27 -22.91 -10.87
C ALA A 400 5.30 -23.21 -9.79
N VAL A 401 6.58 -23.03 -10.09
CA VAL A 401 7.67 -23.09 -9.11
C VAL A 401 8.12 -21.68 -8.83
N ILE A 402 8.13 -21.31 -7.56
CA ILE A 402 8.68 -20.05 -7.07
C ILE A 402 10.06 -20.34 -6.51
N THR A 403 11.07 -19.70 -7.09
CA THR A 403 12.47 -20.01 -6.83
C THR A 403 12.92 -19.50 -5.46
N HIS A 404 12.47 -18.31 -5.07
CA HIS A 404 12.81 -17.64 -3.81
C HIS A 404 11.77 -16.56 -3.45
N ALA A 405 11.93 -15.89 -2.31
CA ALA A 405 10.84 -15.12 -1.69
C ALA A 405 10.66 -13.69 -2.22
N ASN A 406 11.64 -13.12 -2.93
CA ASN A 406 11.61 -11.72 -3.33
C ASN A 406 10.42 -11.37 -4.25
N GLY A 407 9.98 -10.12 -4.14
CA GLY A 407 8.76 -9.63 -4.78
C GLY A 407 8.76 -9.75 -6.31
N ASP A 408 9.93 -9.63 -6.95
CA ASP A 408 10.13 -9.77 -8.38
C ASP A 408 9.99 -11.20 -8.91
N HIS A 409 9.73 -12.17 -8.03
CA HIS A 409 9.40 -13.55 -8.36
C HIS A 409 8.02 -13.97 -7.84
N THR A 410 7.39 -13.18 -6.96
CA THR A 410 6.21 -13.62 -6.18
C THR A 410 4.97 -12.73 -6.29
N HIS A 411 5.11 -11.44 -6.62
CA HIS A 411 4.00 -10.50 -6.62
C HIS A 411 2.91 -10.81 -7.65
N GLY A 412 3.29 -11.47 -8.75
CA GLY A 412 2.37 -11.90 -9.79
C GLY A 412 1.58 -13.16 -9.47
N ASN A 413 1.88 -13.88 -8.39
CA ASN A 413 1.29 -15.19 -8.09
C ASN A 413 -0.24 -15.20 -8.07
N GLN A 414 -0.88 -14.09 -7.67
CA GLN A 414 -2.34 -13.98 -7.66
C GLN A 414 -3.00 -14.09 -9.04
N LEU A 415 -2.25 -13.86 -10.11
CA LEU A 415 -2.75 -13.98 -11.49
C LEU A 415 -2.71 -15.42 -11.99
N LEU A 416 -2.02 -16.31 -11.28
CA LEU A 416 -2.09 -17.74 -11.51
C LEU A 416 -3.47 -18.21 -11.02
N GLY A 417 -4.26 -18.84 -11.89
CA GLY A 417 -5.60 -19.30 -11.53
C GLY A 417 -5.58 -20.29 -10.35
N GLU A 418 -6.72 -20.46 -9.67
CA GLU A 418 -6.84 -21.33 -8.49
C GLU A 418 -6.50 -22.81 -8.77
N THR A 419 -6.56 -23.24 -10.03
CA THR A 419 -6.23 -24.61 -10.44
C THR A 419 -4.73 -24.86 -10.66
N VAL A 420 -3.90 -23.82 -10.64
CA VAL A 420 -2.45 -23.93 -10.77
C VAL A 420 -1.86 -24.18 -9.38
N GLU A 421 -1.18 -25.30 -9.17
CA GLU A 421 -0.48 -25.58 -7.90
C GLU A 421 0.83 -24.77 -7.84
N ILE A 422 0.97 -23.88 -6.86
CA ILE A 422 2.21 -23.13 -6.62
C ILE A 422 3.09 -23.90 -5.64
N ILE A 423 4.34 -24.13 -6.02
CA ILE A 423 5.32 -24.94 -5.29
C ILE A 423 6.54 -24.08 -4.96
N ALA A 424 7.04 -24.14 -3.73
CA ALA A 424 8.30 -23.51 -3.34
C ALA A 424 9.03 -24.31 -2.24
N ALA A 425 10.29 -24.00 -1.97
CA ALA A 425 10.99 -24.58 -0.83
C ALA A 425 10.35 -24.14 0.51
N ALA A 426 10.44 -24.99 1.54
CA ALA A 426 9.81 -24.71 2.84
C ALA A 426 10.28 -23.38 3.48
N ALA A 427 11.56 -23.05 3.34
CA ALA A 427 12.09 -21.78 3.83
C ALA A 427 11.63 -20.59 2.96
N THR A 428 11.51 -20.74 1.64
CA THR A 428 10.89 -19.74 0.76
C THR A 428 9.45 -19.43 1.18
N CYS A 429 8.64 -20.46 1.46
CA CYS A 429 7.27 -20.30 1.95
C CYS A 429 7.19 -19.53 3.28
N THR A 430 8.23 -19.65 4.12
CA THR A 430 8.32 -18.95 5.40
C THR A 430 8.72 -17.50 5.18
N GLU A 431 9.76 -17.25 4.39
CA GLU A 431 10.29 -15.93 4.10
C GLU A 431 9.28 -15.04 3.35
N MET A 432 8.52 -15.60 2.41
CA MET A 432 7.43 -14.87 1.71
C MET A 432 6.38 -14.26 2.66
N ARG A 433 6.24 -14.75 3.89
CA ARG A 433 5.30 -14.20 4.89
C ARG A 433 5.87 -13.00 5.64
N HIS A 434 7.18 -12.81 5.57
CA HIS A 434 7.94 -11.80 6.30
C HIS A 434 8.66 -10.81 5.37
N GLU A 435 8.64 -11.07 4.07
CA GLU A 435 9.14 -10.17 3.04
C GLU A 435 8.50 -8.80 3.08
N LEU A 436 9.21 -7.82 2.52
CA LEU A 436 8.77 -6.44 2.49
C LEU A 436 7.41 -6.35 1.77
N PRO A 437 6.34 -5.87 2.44
CA PRO A 437 5.02 -5.81 1.81
C PRO A 437 5.03 -4.90 0.57
N PRO A 438 4.25 -5.23 -0.48
CA PRO A 438 4.15 -4.38 -1.69
C PRO A 438 3.82 -2.92 -1.37
N GLU A 439 3.06 -2.69 -0.30
CA GLU A 439 2.71 -1.34 0.12
C GLU A 439 3.92 -0.55 0.61
N MET A 440 4.92 -1.19 1.23
CA MET A 440 6.17 -0.53 1.59
C MET A 440 7.01 -0.19 0.35
N LEU A 441 6.94 -0.98 -0.72
CA LEU A 441 7.57 -0.61 -2.00
C LEU A 441 6.87 0.59 -2.65
N THR A 442 5.54 0.67 -2.57
CA THR A 442 4.80 1.89 -2.95
C THR A 442 5.30 3.11 -2.15
N ALA A 443 5.65 2.95 -0.86
CA ALA A 443 6.21 4.03 -0.03
C ALA A 443 7.42 4.67 -0.70
N THR A 444 8.32 3.84 -1.22
CA THR A 444 9.57 4.30 -1.84
C THR A 444 9.33 5.12 -3.11
N GLN A 445 8.14 5.03 -3.71
CA GLN A 445 7.76 5.80 -4.89
C GLN A 445 7.12 7.16 -4.55
N VAL A 446 6.43 7.26 -3.39
CA VAL A 446 5.59 8.43 -3.05
C VAL A 446 6.11 9.25 -1.86
N VAL A 447 6.79 8.63 -0.90
CA VAL A 447 7.36 9.29 0.28
C VAL A 447 8.66 10.01 -0.10
N ASP A 448 8.91 11.18 0.49
CA ASP A 448 10.21 11.83 0.39
C ASP A 448 11.19 11.18 1.39
N LEU A 449 12.12 10.39 0.84
CA LEU A 449 13.20 9.71 1.55
C LEU A 449 14.48 10.56 1.60
N GLY A 450 14.36 11.88 1.43
CA GLY A 450 15.47 12.82 1.45
C GLY A 450 16.44 12.60 0.29
N PRO A 451 17.77 12.57 0.52
CA PRO A 451 18.77 12.40 -0.54
C PRO A 451 18.62 11.11 -1.36
N ALA A 452 18.01 10.06 -0.79
CA ALA A 452 17.83 8.78 -1.47
C ALA A 452 16.61 8.76 -2.42
N THR A 453 15.69 9.74 -2.33
CA THR A 453 14.47 9.80 -3.14
C THR A 453 14.71 9.61 -4.66
N PRO A 454 15.72 10.23 -5.30
CA PRO A 454 15.98 10.02 -6.72
C PRO A 454 16.33 8.57 -7.07
N TYR A 455 17.13 7.91 -6.21
CA TYR A 455 17.53 6.52 -6.38
C TYR A 455 16.31 5.60 -6.38
N PHE A 456 15.48 5.66 -5.33
CA PHE A 456 14.28 4.82 -5.25
C PHE A 456 13.28 5.09 -6.39
N ARG A 457 13.07 6.36 -6.75
CA ARG A 457 12.18 6.72 -7.87
C ARG A 457 12.70 6.21 -9.22
N GLU A 458 14.01 6.17 -9.41
CA GLU A 458 14.62 5.62 -10.63
C GLU A 458 14.50 4.09 -10.67
N ARG A 459 14.78 3.40 -9.56
CA ARG A 459 14.79 1.93 -9.52
C ARG A 459 13.38 1.33 -9.49
N PHE A 460 12.46 1.91 -8.73
CA PHE A 460 11.15 1.32 -8.48
C PHE A 460 10.00 2.03 -9.19
N GLY A 461 10.18 3.26 -9.66
CA GLY A 461 9.07 4.08 -10.19
C GLY A 461 8.45 3.60 -11.50
N ALA A 462 9.03 2.58 -12.14
CA ALA A 462 8.47 1.94 -13.34
C ALA A 462 7.39 0.89 -13.03
N PHE A 463 7.37 0.37 -11.81
CA PHE A 463 6.48 -0.72 -11.39
C PHE A 463 5.20 -0.20 -10.73
N ASP A 464 4.14 -1.01 -10.81
CA ASP A 464 2.85 -0.74 -10.17
C ASP A 464 2.55 -1.76 -9.07
N PHE A 465 2.85 -1.38 -7.83
CA PHE A 465 2.60 -2.25 -6.69
C PHE A 465 1.14 -2.23 -6.19
N SER A 466 0.25 -1.48 -6.85
CA SER A 466 -1.15 -1.41 -6.45
C SER A 466 -1.91 -2.72 -6.71
N GLY A 467 -2.82 -3.06 -5.80
CA GLY A 467 -3.69 -4.24 -5.94
C GLY A 467 -3.01 -5.59 -5.73
N ILE A 468 -1.71 -5.63 -5.40
CA ILE A 468 -0.99 -6.87 -5.10
C ILE A 468 -1.53 -7.46 -3.79
N ARG A 469 -1.91 -8.74 -3.87
CA ARG A 469 -2.26 -9.62 -2.76
C ARG A 469 -1.36 -10.84 -2.86
N LEU A 470 -0.51 -11.05 -1.86
CA LEU A 470 0.39 -12.20 -1.85
C LEU A 470 -0.40 -13.51 -1.87
N ARG A 471 -0.25 -14.28 -2.96
CA ARG A 471 -0.69 -15.68 -3.04
C ARG A 471 0.51 -16.56 -2.67
N LEU A 472 0.41 -17.20 -1.51
CA LEU A 472 1.46 -18.08 -1.00
C LEU A 472 1.46 -19.43 -1.74
N PRO A 473 2.58 -20.16 -1.75
CA PRO A 473 2.64 -21.50 -2.32
C PRO A 473 1.66 -22.46 -1.66
N ASP A 474 1.05 -23.32 -2.48
CA ASP A 474 0.10 -24.35 -2.09
C ASP A 474 0.82 -25.58 -1.51
N ARG A 475 2.04 -25.85 -1.97
CA ARG A 475 2.87 -26.99 -1.57
C ARG A 475 4.31 -26.56 -1.31
N SER A 476 4.89 -27.06 -0.23
CA SER A 476 6.31 -26.93 0.07
C SER A 476 7.10 -28.22 -0.20
N TYR A 477 8.41 -28.09 -0.42
CA TYR A 477 9.35 -29.22 -0.45
C TYR A 477 10.67 -28.88 0.27
N GLU A 478 11.51 -29.89 0.47
CA GLU A 478 12.85 -29.77 1.05
C GLU A 478 13.87 -30.49 0.15
N GLY A 479 15.05 -29.91 -0.03
CA GLY A 479 16.14 -30.52 -0.80
C GLY A 479 15.87 -30.56 -2.30
N GLU A 480 15.38 -31.68 -2.81
CA GLU A 480 15.11 -31.88 -4.24
C GLU A 480 13.70 -32.46 -4.46
N LEU A 481 13.02 -31.96 -5.48
CA LEU A 481 11.71 -32.39 -5.92
C LEU A 481 11.75 -32.69 -7.42
N ILE A 482 11.26 -33.86 -7.82
CA ILE A 482 11.07 -34.20 -9.23
C ILE A 482 9.58 -34.08 -9.55
N LEU A 483 9.28 -33.31 -10.59
CA LEU A 483 7.94 -33.08 -11.10
C LEU A 483 7.81 -33.71 -12.50
N ASP A 484 6.64 -34.31 -12.76
CA ASP A 484 6.25 -34.75 -14.10
C ASP A 484 5.31 -33.71 -14.72
N VAL A 485 5.77 -33.04 -15.77
CA VAL A 485 5.00 -32.04 -16.50
C VAL A 485 4.61 -32.64 -17.84
N GLY A 486 3.52 -33.41 -17.87
CA GLY A 486 3.01 -34.02 -19.10
C GLY A 486 4.01 -34.99 -19.74
N GLY A 487 4.62 -35.87 -18.95
CA GLY A 487 5.64 -36.83 -19.39
C GLY A 487 7.07 -36.29 -19.42
N ARG A 488 7.28 -35.02 -19.07
CA ARG A 488 8.60 -34.37 -19.00
C ARG A 488 9.07 -34.27 -17.55
N GLU A 489 10.25 -34.79 -17.28
CA GLU A 489 10.91 -34.69 -15.98
C GLU A 489 11.45 -33.27 -15.76
N VAL A 490 11.04 -32.64 -14.67
CA VAL A 490 11.54 -31.34 -14.21
C VAL A 490 12.09 -31.50 -12.79
N ARG A 491 13.38 -31.20 -12.59
CA ARG A 491 14.04 -31.31 -11.27
C ARG A 491 14.14 -29.94 -10.64
N VAL A 492 13.56 -29.79 -9.47
CA VAL A 492 13.60 -28.58 -8.66
C VAL A 492 14.53 -28.83 -7.48
N MET A 493 15.59 -28.04 -7.36
CA MET A 493 16.62 -28.24 -6.33
C MET A 493 16.77 -26.96 -5.51
N ASP A 494 16.54 -27.04 -4.21
CA ASP A 494 16.93 -25.99 -3.27
C ASP A 494 18.46 -26.07 -3.06
N LEU A 495 19.14 -24.98 -3.43
CA LEU A 495 20.59 -24.81 -3.28
C LEU A 495 20.95 -23.80 -2.17
N GLY A 496 19.95 -23.23 -1.49
CA GLY A 496 20.14 -22.25 -0.42
C GLY A 496 20.57 -22.87 0.91
N PRO A 497 20.79 -22.04 1.94
CA PRO A 497 20.68 -20.57 1.91
C PRO A 497 21.83 -19.91 1.14
N ALA A 498 21.50 -18.91 0.32
CA ALA A 498 22.45 -18.17 -0.50
C ALA A 498 21.98 -16.71 -0.72
N HIS A 499 21.17 -16.45 -1.74
CA HIS A 499 20.59 -15.13 -1.98
C HIS A 499 19.56 -14.82 -0.89
N THR A 500 18.64 -15.75 -0.66
CA THR A 500 17.63 -15.76 0.41
C THR A 500 17.82 -16.96 1.34
N ALA A 501 16.86 -17.23 2.23
CA ALA A 501 16.94 -18.39 3.14
C ALA A 501 16.80 -19.73 2.41
N ALA A 502 16.18 -19.76 1.22
CA ALA A 502 16.19 -20.90 0.30
C ALA A 502 16.05 -20.43 -1.14
N ASP A 503 16.86 -21.01 -2.01
CA ASP A 503 17.02 -20.55 -3.39
C ASP A 503 17.00 -21.75 -4.33
N SER A 504 15.93 -21.85 -5.10
CA SER A 504 15.64 -23.02 -5.91
C SER A 504 16.06 -22.81 -7.36
N VAL A 505 16.61 -23.85 -7.98
CA VAL A 505 16.84 -23.91 -9.42
C VAL A 505 15.96 -24.99 -10.06
N VAL A 506 15.57 -24.78 -11.32
CA VAL A 506 14.71 -25.70 -12.07
C VAL A 506 15.48 -26.22 -13.29
N HIS A 507 15.81 -27.50 -13.27
CA HIS A 507 16.55 -28.18 -14.34
C HIS A 507 15.62 -29.04 -15.20
N VAL A 508 15.73 -28.91 -16.52
CA VAL A 508 14.99 -29.68 -17.52
C VAL A 508 15.99 -30.48 -18.36
N PRO A 509 16.31 -31.73 -17.95
CA PRO A 509 17.45 -32.45 -18.51
C PRO A 509 17.32 -32.79 -20.00
N ASP A 510 16.11 -33.08 -20.49
CA ASP A 510 15.89 -33.43 -21.90
C ASP A 510 16.04 -32.21 -22.83
N ALA A 511 15.86 -31.00 -22.30
CA ALA A 511 16.00 -29.75 -23.02
C ALA A 511 17.37 -29.09 -22.82
N ASP A 512 18.20 -29.59 -21.89
CA ASP A 512 19.52 -29.03 -21.54
C ASP A 512 19.44 -27.58 -21.02
N VAL A 513 18.38 -27.28 -20.25
CA VAL A 513 18.08 -25.94 -19.71
C VAL A 513 17.99 -25.94 -18.19
N LEU A 514 18.62 -24.94 -17.56
CA LEU A 514 18.52 -24.65 -16.13
C LEU A 514 17.98 -23.23 -15.92
N PHE A 515 16.91 -23.07 -15.16
CA PHE A 515 16.49 -21.78 -14.60
C PHE A 515 17.11 -21.62 -13.22
N ALA A 516 17.87 -20.55 -13.03
CA ALA A 516 18.70 -20.36 -11.83
C ALA A 516 18.06 -19.46 -10.75
N GLY A 517 16.95 -18.78 -11.06
CA GLY A 517 16.43 -17.70 -10.21
C GLY A 517 17.54 -16.70 -9.84
N ASP A 518 17.43 -16.10 -8.66
CA ASP A 518 18.41 -15.11 -8.20
C ASP A 518 19.68 -15.76 -7.60
N LEU A 519 19.94 -17.04 -7.88
CA LEU A 519 21.30 -17.56 -7.74
C LEU A 519 22.23 -17.15 -8.87
N LEU A 520 21.70 -16.48 -9.92
CA LEU A 520 22.49 -16.03 -11.05
C LEU A 520 22.07 -14.64 -11.53
N PHE A 521 23.03 -13.71 -11.49
CA PHE A 521 22.94 -12.35 -12.04
C PHE A 521 24.02 -12.19 -13.12
N VAL A 522 23.63 -12.07 -14.39
CA VAL A 522 24.60 -12.00 -15.51
C VAL A 522 24.79 -10.55 -15.92
N GLY A 523 25.98 -10.00 -15.69
CA GLY A 523 26.28 -8.58 -15.97
C GLY A 523 25.62 -7.58 -15.02
N CYS A 524 25.00 -8.10 -13.96
CA CYS A 524 24.43 -7.35 -12.85
C CYS A 524 25.08 -7.84 -11.56
N THR A 525 25.23 -6.96 -10.58
CA THR A 525 25.84 -7.28 -9.30
C THR A 525 24.87 -8.15 -8.47
N PRO A 526 25.26 -9.38 -8.08
CA PRO A 526 24.47 -10.19 -7.16
C PRO A 526 24.27 -9.47 -5.82
N ILE A 527 23.18 -9.75 -5.12
CA ILE A 527 22.88 -9.19 -3.79
C ILE A 527 22.63 -10.32 -2.79
N VAL A 528 23.32 -10.33 -1.65
CA VAL A 528 23.27 -11.42 -0.67
C VAL A 528 22.47 -10.99 0.55
N TRP A 529 21.15 -11.21 0.54
CA TRP A 529 20.29 -10.83 1.66
C TRP A 529 20.50 -11.74 2.86
N SER A 530 20.45 -13.06 2.66
CA SER A 530 20.45 -14.02 3.77
C SER A 530 21.79 -14.74 3.96
N GLY A 531 22.45 -15.22 2.90
CA GLY A 531 23.76 -15.88 3.01
C GLY A 531 23.80 -17.15 3.87
N PRO A 532 24.97 -17.82 3.99
CA PRO A 532 26.31 -17.25 3.82
C PRO A 532 26.81 -17.22 2.38
N ILE A 533 27.76 -16.32 2.07
CA ILE A 533 28.35 -16.19 0.71
C ILE A 533 28.98 -17.51 0.25
N GLY A 534 29.61 -18.25 1.16
CA GLY A 534 30.16 -19.57 0.87
C GLY A 534 29.11 -20.60 0.43
N GLY A 535 27.87 -20.47 0.92
CA GLY A 535 26.73 -21.29 0.47
C GLY A 535 26.39 -21.02 -0.99
N TRP A 536 26.38 -19.75 -1.40
CA TRP A 536 26.16 -19.37 -2.79
C TRP A 536 27.28 -19.85 -3.72
N ILE A 537 28.55 -19.77 -3.30
CA ILE A 537 29.66 -20.35 -4.07
C ILE A 537 29.45 -21.85 -4.31
N ALA A 538 29.01 -22.59 -3.28
CA ALA A 538 28.67 -24.00 -3.43
C ALA A 538 27.44 -24.24 -4.32
N ALA A 539 26.44 -23.35 -4.28
CA ALA A 539 25.30 -23.37 -5.19
C ALA A 539 25.74 -23.19 -6.66
N CYS A 540 26.67 -22.29 -6.95
CA CYS A 540 27.27 -22.15 -8.29
C CYS A 540 27.95 -23.46 -8.74
N ASP A 541 28.71 -24.11 -7.86
CA ASP A 541 29.36 -25.40 -8.17
C ASP A 541 28.31 -26.49 -8.46
N ARG A 542 27.20 -26.52 -7.72
CA ARG A 542 26.07 -27.44 -7.97
C ARG A 542 25.35 -27.14 -9.29
N MET A 543 25.14 -25.88 -9.64
CA MET A 543 24.57 -25.50 -10.94
C MET A 543 25.45 -25.97 -12.10
N ILE A 544 26.77 -25.77 -12.02
CA ILE A 544 27.72 -26.27 -13.03
C ILE A 544 27.66 -27.80 -13.13
N ALA A 545 27.53 -28.50 -12.00
CA ALA A 545 27.46 -29.96 -11.95
C ALA A 545 26.19 -30.56 -12.58
N THR A 546 25.14 -29.75 -12.81
CA THR A 546 23.94 -30.22 -13.55
C THR A 546 24.25 -30.59 -15.00
N GLY A 547 25.29 -30.00 -15.58
CA GLY A 547 25.68 -30.18 -16.97
C GLY A 547 24.88 -29.36 -17.98
N ALA A 548 23.94 -28.52 -17.53
CA ALA A 548 23.09 -27.72 -18.40
C ALA A 548 23.91 -26.77 -19.31
N ALA A 549 23.71 -26.86 -20.63
CA ALA A 549 24.40 -26.00 -21.59
C ALA A 549 23.76 -24.61 -21.70
N THR A 550 22.47 -24.47 -21.42
CA THR A 550 21.73 -23.21 -21.45
C THR A 550 21.21 -22.88 -20.06
N ILE A 551 21.55 -21.69 -19.54
CA ILE A 551 21.16 -21.27 -18.21
C ILE A 551 20.45 -19.92 -18.29
N VAL A 552 19.23 -19.88 -17.75
CA VAL A 552 18.41 -18.67 -17.65
C VAL A 552 18.63 -18.08 -16.24
N PRO A 553 19.31 -16.93 -16.11
CA PRO A 553 19.48 -16.28 -14.82
C PRO A 553 18.17 -15.64 -14.36
N GLY A 554 18.04 -15.36 -13.06
CA GLY A 554 17.01 -14.47 -12.54
C GLY A 554 17.17 -13.05 -13.10
N HIS A 555 18.41 -12.55 -13.23
CA HIS A 555 18.67 -11.22 -13.79
C HIS A 555 19.75 -11.26 -14.87
N GLY A 556 19.49 -10.57 -15.99
CA GLY A 556 20.43 -10.44 -17.10
C GLY A 556 20.17 -11.43 -18.25
N PRO A 557 21.08 -11.50 -19.24
CA PRO A 557 20.90 -12.33 -20.43
C PRO A 557 21.05 -13.84 -20.19
N VAL A 558 20.39 -14.64 -21.03
CA VAL A 558 20.59 -16.10 -21.09
C VAL A 558 22.06 -16.44 -21.36
N THR A 559 22.59 -17.36 -20.57
CA THR A 559 24.01 -17.68 -20.48
C THR A 559 24.26 -19.20 -20.47
N ASP A 560 25.42 -19.60 -19.99
CA ASP A 560 25.93 -20.97 -19.88
C ASP A 560 26.79 -21.13 -18.62
N PRO A 561 27.49 -22.27 -18.42
CA PRO A 561 28.33 -22.45 -17.25
C PRO A 561 29.41 -21.38 -17.03
N ASP A 562 29.85 -20.64 -18.05
CA ASP A 562 30.81 -19.53 -17.87
C ASP A 562 30.17 -18.33 -17.15
N GLY A 563 28.88 -18.06 -17.38
CA GLY A 563 28.12 -17.07 -16.62
C GLY A 563 28.06 -17.41 -15.13
N VAL A 564 27.86 -18.69 -14.81
CA VAL A 564 27.88 -19.18 -13.41
C VAL A 564 29.27 -19.04 -12.79
N ARG A 565 30.34 -19.33 -13.55
CA ARG A 565 31.72 -19.14 -13.09
C ARG A 565 32.05 -17.67 -12.82
N ALA A 566 31.53 -16.74 -13.63
CA ALA A 566 31.71 -15.31 -13.42
C ALA A 566 31.08 -14.85 -12.10
N VAL A 567 29.84 -15.26 -11.81
CA VAL A 567 29.17 -14.93 -10.53
C VAL A 567 29.90 -15.58 -9.34
N ARG A 568 30.32 -16.84 -9.47
CA ARG A 568 31.14 -17.51 -8.47
C ARG A 568 32.45 -16.76 -8.19
N GLY A 569 33.11 -16.26 -9.23
CA GLY A 569 34.32 -15.45 -9.15
C GLY A 569 34.09 -14.14 -8.40
N TYR A 570 33.00 -13.43 -8.72
CA TYR A 570 32.59 -12.23 -8.01
C TYR A 570 32.39 -12.49 -6.51
N LEU A 571 31.66 -13.55 -6.14
CA LEU A 571 31.41 -13.88 -4.73
C LEU A 571 32.71 -14.19 -3.98
N ALA A 572 33.65 -14.90 -4.62
CA ALA A 572 34.97 -15.15 -4.06
C ALA A 572 35.78 -13.85 -3.88
N HIS A 573 35.68 -12.93 -4.84
CA HIS A 573 36.31 -11.60 -4.77
C HIS A 573 35.75 -10.78 -3.61
N VAL A 574 34.43 -10.78 -3.39
CA VAL A 574 33.81 -10.11 -2.24
C VAL A 574 34.36 -10.67 -0.92
N VAL A 575 34.46 -12.00 -0.79
CA VAL A 575 35.03 -12.64 0.40
C VAL A 575 36.47 -12.20 0.61
N GLU A 576 37.29 -12.21 -0.44
CA GLU A 576 38.69 -11.77 -0.37
C GLU A 576 38.80 -10.31 0.10
N GLN A 577 38.05 -9.40 -0.52
CA GLN A 577 38.07 -7.97 -0.17
C GLN A 577 37.59 -7.72 1.27
N ALA A 578 36.48 -8.35 1.66
CA ALA A 578 35.91 -8.20 3.00
C ALA A 578 36.84 -8.76 4.09
N ASP A 579 37.37 -9.97 3.89
CA ASP A 579 38.27 -10.62 4.85
C ASP A 579 39.58 -9.83 4.99
N ALA A 580 40.13 -9.30 3.88
CA ALA A 580 41.33 -8.47 3.90
C ALA A 580 41.10 -7.13 4.62
N ALA A 581 39.96 -6.47 4.38
CA ALA A 581 39.59 -5.24 5.06
C ALA A 581 39.38 -5.47 6.57
N HIS A 582 38.69 -6.54 6.94
CA HIS A 582 38.46 -6.93 8.32
C HIS A 582 39.77 -7.27 9.04
N ALA A 583 40.69 -8.01 8.39
CA ALA A 583 42.01 -8.33 8.94
C ALA A 583 42.89 -7.08 9.18
N GLN A 584 42.64 -5.99 8.45
CA GLN A 584 43.28 -4.69 8.68
C GLN A 584 42.61 -3.88 9.81
N GLY A 585 41.54 -4.39 10.41
CA GLY A 585 40.78 -3.72 11.46
C GLY A 585 39.86 -2.61 10.94
N LEU A 586 39.54 -2.60 9.65
CA LEU A 586 38.60 -1.63 9.08
C LEU A 586 37.17 -1.97 9.51
N SER A 587 36.43 -0.96 9.94
CA SER A 587 34.99 -1.07 10.18
C SER A 587 34.23 -1.34 8.88
N PHE A 588 32.99 -1.81 9.00
CA PHE A 588 32.09 -2.04 7.85
C PHE A 588 31.96 -0.78 6.97
N ALA A 589 31.80 0.40 7.57
CA ALA A 589 31.70 1.66 6.82
C ALA A 589 32.98 1.97 6.03
N GLU A 590 34.16 1.80 6.64
CA GLU A 590 35.45 2.01 5.96
C GLU A 590 35.69 0.97 4.86
N ALA A 591 35.20 -0.26 5.04
CA ALA A 591 35.30 -1.31 4.03
C ALA A 591 34.49 -0.97 2.77
N ILE A 592 33.29 -0.40 2.93
CA ILE A 592 32.50 0.10 1.80
C ILE A 592 33.31 1.13 1.01
N GLU A 593 33.93 2.11 1.67
CA GLU A 593 34.68 3.16 0.99
C GLU A 593 35.92 2.64 0.24
N LYS A 594 36.53 1.56 0.73
CA LYS A 594 37.82 1.05 0.23
C LYS A 594 37.73 -0.16 -0.68
N VAL A 595 36.56 -0.81 -0.77
CA VAL A 595 36.40 -2.02 -1.59
C VAL A 595 36.76 -1.75 -3.04
N ASP A 596 37.67 -2.56 -3.58
CA ASP A 596 37.97 -2.59 -4.99
C ASP A 596 37.12 -3.68 -5.65
N LEU A 597 36.31 -3.30 -6.65
CA LEU A 597 35.50 -4.25 -7.41
C LEU A 597 36.21 -4.79 -8.66
N ASP A 598 37.39 -4.26 -9.00
CA ASP A 598 38.17 -4.61 -10.18
C ASP A 598 37.30 -4.72 -11.45
N GLU A 599 37.33 -5.85 -12.16
CA GLU A 599 36.55 -6.07 -13.39
C GLU A 599 35.03 -6.01 -13.17
N TYR A 600 34.56 -6.30 -11.96
CA TYR A 600 33.14 -6.30 -11.59
C TYR A 600 32.56 -4.90 -11.39
N ALA A 601 33.41 -3.86 -11.30
CA ALA A 601 32.96 -2.47 -11.17
C ALA A 601 32.10 -1.99 -12.36
N THR A 602 32.16 -2.70 -13.49
CA THR A 602 31.39 -2.38 -14.70
C THR A 602 30.03 -3.08 -14.77
N TRP A 603 29.72 -3.98 -13.83
CA TRP A 603 28.43 -4.63 -13.76
C TRP A 603 27.35 -3.64 -13.33
N LEU A 604 26.12 -3.86 -13.78
CA LEU A 604 24.99 -3.06 -13.33
C LEU A 604 24.82 -3.17 -11.82
N ASP A 605 24.36 -2.10 -11.20
CA ASP A 605 23.98 -2.06 -9.79
C ASP A 605 25.13 -2.38 -8.81
N ALA A 606 26.34 -1.91 -9.14
CA ALA A 606 27.55 -2.12 -8.34
C ALA A 606 27.42 -1.65 -6.88
N GLU A 607 26.49 -0.74 -6.57
CA GLU A 607 26.18 -0.31 -5.21
C GLU A 607 25.73 -1.46 -4.30
N ARG A 608 25.22 -2.57 -4.85
CA ARG A 608 24.83 -3.80 -4.12
C ARG A 608 25.95 -4.43 -3.31
N ILE A 609 27.21 -4.07 -3.60
CA ILE A 609 28.37 -4.45 -2.78
C ILE A 609 28.21 -4.08 -1.30
N VAL A 610 27.45 -3.03 -0.97
CA VAL A 610 27.16 -2.63 0.42
C VAL A 610 26.53 -3.79 1.20
N VAL A 611 25.53 -4.46 0.61
CA VAL A 611 24.84 -5.60 1.23
C VAL A 611 25.76 -6.80 1.33
N ASN A 612 26.54 -7.07 0.28
CA ASN A 612 27.41 -8.24 0.26
C ASN A 612 28.55 -8.13 1.28
N LEU A 613 29.13 -6.93 1.43
CA LEU A 613 30.10 -6.64 2.49
C LEU A 613 29.47 -6.72 3.88
N HIS A 614 28.27 -6.17 4.05
CA HIS A 614 27.54 -6.24 5.34
C HIS A 614 27.37 -7.70 5.77
N ARG A 615 26.89 -8.53 4.84
CA ARG A 615 26.69 -9.96 5.09
C ARG A 615 27.99 -10.65 5.48
N ARG A 616 29.07 -10.44 4.73
CA ARG A 616 30.36 -11.06 5.05
C ARG A 616 30.93 -10.56 6.39
N TYR A 617 30.80 -9.28 6.69
CA TYR A 617 31.20 -8.73 7.99
C TYR A 617 30.38 -9.32 9.15
N ARG A 618 29.09 -9.62 8.95
CA ARG A 618 28.27 -10.37 9.93
C ARG A 618 28.73 -11.81 10.12
N GLU A 619 29.20 -12.47 9.08
CA GLU A 619 29.79 -13.82 9.18
C GLU A 619 31.11 -13.82 9.96
N LEU A 620 31.94 -12.79 9.79
CA LEU A 620 33.24 -12.67 10.44
C LEU A 620 33.14 -12.25 11.90
N ASP A 621 32.34 -11.23 12.20
CA ASP A 621 32.18 -10.67 13.54
C ASP A 621 30.70 -10.29 13.83
N PRO A 622 29.90 -11.27 14.31
CA PRO A 622 28.49 -11.11 14.64
C PRO A 622 28.22 -10.19 15.84
N ASP A 623 29.24 -9.81 16.62
CA ASP A 623 29.08 -8.89 17.76
C ASP A 623 29.48 -7.45 17.43
N ALA A 624 30.49 -7.26 16.57
CA ALA A 624 31.06 -5.93 16.30
C ALA A 624 30.39 -5.15 15.15
N THR A 625 29.71 -5.82 14.22
CA THR A 625 29.02 -5.14 13.11
C THR A 625 27.49 -5.09 13.37
N PRO A 626 26.77 -4.01 13.04
CA PRO A 626 25.34 -3.94 13.34
C PRO A 626 24.51 -4.89 12.46
N ASP A 627 23.44 -5.45 13.02
CA ASP A 627 22.38 -6.05 12.21
C ASP A 627 21.49 -4.92 11.64
N LEU A 628 21.47 -4.78 10.32
CA LEU A 628 20.83 -3.67 9.63
C LEU A 628 19.64 -4.19 8.84
N ASP A 629 18.50 -3.51 8.93
CA ASP A 629 17.33 -3.83 8.12
C ASP A 629 17.55 -3.50 6.62
N GLN A 630 16.72 -4.11 5.77
CA GLN A 630 16.79 -3.94 4.31
C GLN A 630 16.67 -2.48 3.87
N LEU A 631 15.83 -1.67 4.53
CA LEU A 631 15.61 -0.26 4.14
C LEU A 631 16.86 0.59 4.43
N THR A 632 17.51 0.34 5.56
CA THR A 632 18.78 0.97 5.94
C THR A 632 19.88 0.61 4.96
N LEU A 633 19.99 -0.67 4.59
CA LEU A 633 20.94 -1.11 3.57
C LEU A 633 20.66 -0.48 2.19
N LEU A 634 19.40 -0.38 1.78
CA LEU A 634 18.98 0.30 0.55
C LEU A 634 19.35 1.80 0.58
N ALA A 635 19.18 2.48 1.72
CA ALA A 635 19.59 3.87 1.87
C ALA A 635 21.11 4.05 1.77
N MET A 636 21.90 3.12 2.32
CA MET A 636 23.36 3.11 2.17
C MET A 636 23.80 2.87 0.72
N MET A 637 23.12 1.96 0.00
CA MET A 637 23.33 1.76 -1.44
C MET A 637 23.05 3.03 -2.24
N ALA A 638 21.94 3.72 -1.95
CA ALA A 638 21.61 5.00 -2.56
C ALA A 638 22.71 6.05 -2.31
N GLY A 639 23.27 6.09 -1.09
CA GLY A 639 24.39 6.98 -0.76
C GLY A 639 25.64 6.71 -1.62
N ARG A 640 25.94 5.44 -1.90
CA ARG A 640 27.08 5.04 -2.73
C ARG A 640 26.86 5.27 -4.23
N ASP A 641 25.65 5.04 -4.75
CA ASP A 641 25.34 5.29 -6.17
C ASP A 641 25.42 6.78 -6.51
N LEU A 642 25.17 7.66 -5.53
CA LEU A 642 25.19 9.11 -5.68
C LEU A 642 26.56 9.76 -5.44
N SER A 643 27.51 9.05 -4.82
CA SER A 643 28.89 9.51 -4.56
C SER A 643 29.82 9.22 -5.73
#